data_AF-A0AAV7AT05-F1
#
_entry.id   AF-A0AAV7AT05-F1
#
_cell.length_a   1.000
_cell.length_b   1.000
_cell.length_c   1.000
_cell.angle_alpha   90.00
_cell.angle_beta   90.00
_cell.angle_gamma   90.00
#
_symmetry.space_group_name_H-M   'P 1'
#
loop_
_entity.id
_entity.type
_entity.pdbx_description
1 polymer ?
#
loop_
_entity_poly.entity_id
_entity_poly.type
_entity_poly.pdbx_seq_one_letter_code
_entity_poly.pdbx_strand_id
1 'polypeptide(L)'
;MIRMKEAGFLRTRSSEYFISPIPQHLAEKHNFTSPEGHHSHVLYKRSAERKVNLHSGKQFHSSTKKLHGISQKHFCGRRRKSLNRSNTKLKPYEYVHLSRSKRSAEKSQHDGSLVVETLVVADKKMVEKHGKDGVTTYILTVMNMVSSLFKDGTIGSDINIVVVSLLLLEEEPTGLKITHHADQTLNNFCQWQSALIGKNGKRHDHAILLTGLDICSWKNEPCDTLGFAPISGMCNKYRSCTINEDTGLGLAFTIAHESGHNFGMVHDGEGNPCRKAEGNIMSPTLSGNNGVFSWSACSRQYLKEFLNTAQSSCLVDEPKQLGHFQYPEKLPGQIYDADTQCKWQFGPKAKQCSLSFVKDVCKSLWCHRSGHRCETKFMPAAEGTVCGPNMWCRRGQCVRFGDNGPRPVNGGWSDWSDWSQCSRDCDTGVKYQERFCNTPVPQHGGKYCQGSSRIYQICNTQGCPPSTIDFRAQQCAEYNSKPFRGWYYKWKPYTKVEEENICKLYCTAEDFDFFFALSNKVKDGTPCSSNGFDICIDGSCELVGCDYVLGSKATLDACGVCKGDNSTCKFYKGQYLNHHKTNDYYTIVTVPEGARSIHFRELQYSTSYLAVRNINRKYYLTGEWTIDWPGKFSFAGTTFNYQRSAQQPESLYAAGPINETIVLEVLYQGKNEGFAWEYTLPFSANEETTDKKKSFAWVPVYTECTVTCGGGKQK
;
A
#
# COMPACT_ATOMS: atom_id res chain seq x y z
N MET A 1 -42.54 -27.02 4.24
CA MET A 1 -42.93 -26.28 5.46
C MET A 1 -41.68 -25.79 6.15
N ILE A 2 -41.44 -24.47 6.17
CA ILE A 2 -40.25 -23.85 6.79
C ILE A 2 -40.63 -23.50 8.24
N ARG A 3 -40.00 -24.15 9.23
CA ARG A 3 -40.16 -23.79 10.65
C ARG A 3 -39.28 -22.57 10.95
N MET A 4 -39.87 -21.37 11.03
CA MET A 4 -39.19 -20.16 11.51
C MET A 4 -39.54 -19.95 12.99
N LYS A 5 -38.53 -19.98 13.86
CA LYS A 5 -38.64 -19.59 15.27
C LYS A 5 -38.28 -18.11 15.53
N GLU A 6 -37.83 -17.39 14.50
CA GLU A 6 -37.37 -15.99 14.57
C GLU A 6 -37.76 -15.20 13.31
N ALA A 7 -37.68 -13.87 13.40
CA ALA A 7 -38.03 -12.94 12.33
C ALA A 7 -37.30 -13.26 11.00
N GLY A 8 -38.03 -13.18 9.90
CA GLY A 8 -37.55 -13.54 8.56
C GLY A 8 -37.94 -12.50 7.52
N PHE A 9 -37.42 -12.65 6.30
CA PHE A 9 -37.85 -11.85 5.17
C PHE A 9 -38.13 -12.73 3.95
N LEU A 10 -39.16 -12.36 3.19
CA LEU A 10 -39.55 -12.97 1.92
C LEU A 10 -39.28 -11.95 0.81
N ARG A 11 -38.48 -12.34 -0.19
CA ARG A 11 -38.17 -11.50 -1.35
C ARG A 11 -38.75 -12.12 -2.61
N THR A 12 -39.69 -11.41 -3.23
CA THR A 12 -40.18 -11.73 -4.58
C THR A 12 -39.46 -10.84 -5.60
N ARG A 13 -39.63 -11.11 -6.90
CA ARG A 13 -39.00 -10.31 -7.99
C ARG A 13 -39.34 -8.81 -7.91
N SER A 14 -40.44 -8.43 -7.26
CA SER A 14 -40.95 -7.05 -7.23
C SER A 14 -41.14 -6.46 -5.83
N SER A 15 -41.01 -7.21 -4.73
CA SER A 15 -41.25 -6.68 -3.38
C SER A 15 -40.55 -7.47 -2.27
N GLU A 16 -40.25 -6.76 -1.17
CA GLU A 16 -39.69 -7.32 0.06
C GLU A 16 -40.72 -7.21 1.20
N TYR A 17 -40.96 -8.34 1.85
CA TYR A 17 -41.86 -8.47 2.99
C TYR A 17 -41.08 -8.92 4.23
N PHE A 18 -41.36 -8.30 5.37
CA PHE A 18 -40.86 -8.73 6.66
C PHE A 18 -41.90 -9.60 7.35
N ILE A 19 -41.41 -10.66 7.99
CA ILE A 19 -42.18 -11.56 8.83
C ILE A 19 -41.67 -11.35 10.25
N SER A 20 -42.51 -10.79 11.11
CA SER A 20 -42.19 -10.58 12.53
C SER A 20 -43.19 -11.32 13.41
N PRO A 21 -42.75 -12.01 14.48
CA PRO A 21 -43.68 -12.63 15.42
C PRO A 21 -44.55 -11.57 16.10
N ILE A 22 -45.84 -11.84 16.21
CA ILE A 22 -46.80 -10.99 16.92
C ILE A 22 -46.80 -11.41 18.39
N PRO A 23 -46.66 -10.46 19.33
CA PRO A 23 -46.85 -10.74 20.74
C PRO A 23 -48.24 -11.35 21.02
N GLN A 24 -48.30 -12.37 21.88
CA GLN A 24 -49.51 -13.18 22.09
C GLN A 24 -50.76 -12.34 22.46
N HIS A 25 -50.60 -11.29 23.28
CA HIS A 25 -51.68 -10.36 23.62
C HIS A 25 -52.28 -9.59 22.43
N LEU A 26 -51.51 -9.35 21.35
CA LEU A 26 -52.01 -8.74 20.11
C LEU A 26 -52.62 -9.78 19.18
N ALA A 27 -52.13 -11.01 19.20
CA ALA A 27 -52.71 -12.11 18.43
C ALA A 27 -54.12 -12.45 18.93
N GLU A 28 -54.32 -12.48 20.26
CA GLU A 28 -55.63 -12.69 20.90
C GLU A 28 -56.61 -11.56 20.59
N LYS A 29 -56.15 -10.29 20.64
CA LYS A 29 -56.98 -9.12 20.32
C LYS A 29 -57.52 -9.12 18.87
N HIS A 30 -56.82 -9.78 17.95
CA HIS A 30 -57.19 -9.87 16.54
C HIS A 30 -57.62 -11.27 16.10
N ASN A 31 -57.93 -12.18 17.04
CA ASN A 31 -58.41 -13.55 16.80
C ASN A 31 -57.49 -14.41 15.91
N PHE A 32 -56.17 -14.28 16.02
CA PHE A 32 -55.22 -15.14 15.30
C PHE A 32 -54.80 -16.33 16.15
N THR A 33 -55.21 -17.54 15.78
CA THR A 33 -54.85 -18.80 16.46
C THR A 33 -53.69 -19.51 15.76
N SER A 34 -52.75 -20.07 16.54
CA SER A 34 -51.65 -20.89 16.04
C SER A 34 -51.60 -22.26 16.76
N PRO A 35 -51.12 -23.33 16.10
CA PRO A 35 -50.95 -24.65 16.74
C PRO A 35 -49.96 -24.60 17.92
N GLU A 36 -50.05 -25.54 18.86
CA GLU A 36 -49.14 -25.63 20.01
C GLU A 36 -47.66 -25.59 19.57
N GLY A 37 -46.88 -24.76 20.26
CA GLY A 37 -45.46 -24.53 19.96
C GLY A 37 -45.16 -23.59 18.79
N HIS A 38 -46.16 -22.93 18.19
CA HIS A 38 -45.98 -21.97 17.10
C HIS A 38 -46.49 -20.58 17.48
N HIS A 39 -45.80 -19.53 17.02
CA HIS A 39 -46.22 -18.13 17.19
C HIS A 39 -46.90 -17.59 15.92
N SER A 40 -47.95 -16.78 16.09
CA SER A 40 -48.55 -16.01 14.99
C SER A 40 -47.57 -14.93 14.51
N HIS A 41 -47.47 -14.71 13.19
CA HIS A 41 -46.56 -13.72 12.60
C HIS A 41 -47.34 -12.73 11.75
N VAL A 42 -46.86 -11.48 11.67
CA VAL A 42 -47.41 -10.46 10.78
C VAL A 42 -46.47 -10.28 9.60
N LEU A 43 -47.06 -10.26 8.40
CA LEU A 43 -46.36 -9.99 7.14
C LEU A 43 -46.63 -8.54 6.74
N TYR A 44 -45.59 -7.73 6.61
CA TYR A 44 -45.75 -6.35 6.14
C TYR A 44 -44.68 -5.97 5.13
N LYS A 45 -45.07 -5.12 4.18
CA LYS A 45 -44.19 -4.62 3.12
C LYS A 45 -43.18 -3.65 3.73
N ARG A 46 -41.92 -3.72 3.29
CA ARG A 46 -40.81 -2.85 3.80
C ARG A 46 -41.13 -1.35 3.78
N SER A 47 -42.00 -0.89 2.87
CA SER A 47 -42.46 0.50 2.82
C SER A 47 -43.27 0.97 4.03
N ALA A 48 -43.88 0.05 4.81
CA ALA A 48 -44.70 0.38 5.97
C ALA A 48 -43.88 0.77 7.22
N GLU A 49 -42.63 0.30 7.32
CA GLU A 49 -41.74 0.56 8.47
C GLU A 49 -41.38 2.05 8.63
N ARG A 50 -41.40 2.81 7.52
CA ARG A 50 -41.15 4.27 7.54
C ARG A 50 -42.26 5.07 8.22
N LYS A 51 -43.48 4.54 8.33
CA LYS A 51 -44.62 5.26 8.95
C LYS A 51 -44.68 5.10 10.48
N VAL A 52 -44.09 4.05 11.06
CA VAL A 52 -44.18 3.76 12.51
C VAL A 52 -43.06 4.46 13.31
N ASN A 53 -41.86 4.61 12.73
CA ASN A 53 -40.71 5.23 13.40
C ASN A 53 -40.82 6.76 13.59
N LEU A 54 -41.91 7.39 13.12
CA LEU A 54 -42.19 8.81 13.35
C LEU A 54 -43.03 9.07 14.62
N HIS A 55 -43.54 8.03 15.32
CA HIS A 55 -44.59 8.21 16.35
C HIS A 55 -44.35 7.53 17.71
N SER A 56 -43.15 7.06 18.05
CA SER A 56 -42.91 6.50 19.40
C SER A 56 -41.56 6.90 19.98
N GLY A 57 -41.54 8.07 20.62
CA GLY A 57 -40.57 8.39 21.66
C GLY A 57 -41.31 8.41 22.99
N LYS A 58 -41.03 7.42 23.87
CA LYS A 58 -41.15 7.52 25.34
C LYS A 58 -40.51 6.30 26.04
N GLN A 59 -39.86 6.61 27.15
CA GLN A 59 -38.99 5.78 27.99
C GLN A 59 -39.70 4.60 28.67
N PHE A 60 -38.96 3.51 28.97
CA PHE A 60 -39.21 2.65 30.14
C PHE A 60 -37.92 2.02 30.67
N HIS A 61 -37.71 2.18 31.98
CA HIS A 61 -36.73 1.49 32.82
C HIS A 61 -37.28 0.11 33.25
N SER A 62 -36.43 -0.93 33.34
CA SER A 62 -36.52 -1.96 34.39
C SER A 62 -35.28 -2.87 34.43
N SER A 63 -35.15 -3.59 35.54
CA SER A 63 -33.97 -4.05 36.26
C SER A 63 -33.74 -5.58 36.25
N THR A 64 -32.44 -5.94 36.38
CA THR A 64 -31.80 -7.11 37.04
C THR A 64 -32.12 -8.56 36.66
N LYS A 65 -31.07 -9.35 36.33
CA LYS A 65 -30.47 -10.41 37.19
C LYS A 65 -29.24 -11.08 36.53
N LYS A 66 -28.19 -11.27 37.34
CA LYS A 66 -26.90 -11.95 37.06
C LYS A 66 -27.01 -13.46 37.27
N LEU A 67 -26.27 -14.26 36.49
CA LEU A 67 -25.58 -15.47 36.98
C LEU A 67 -24.37 -15.90 36.11
N HIS A 68 -23.25 -16.12 36.81
CA HIS A 68 -22.04 -16.95 36.59
C HIS A 68 -21.15 -16.93 35.32
N GLY A 69 -19.90 -16.46 35.53
CA GLY A 69 -18.71 -17.32 35.65
C GLY A 69 -17.99 -17.76 34.37
N ILE A 70 -17.18 -16.90 33.75
CA ILE A 70 -16.31 -17.27 32.61
C ILE A 70 -14.94 -16.56 32.73
N SER A 71 -13.86 -17.30 32.48
CA SER A 71 -12.51 -16.78 32.25
C SER A 71 -12.54 -15.76 31.10
N GLN A 72 -12.34 -14.47 31.43
CA GLN A 72 -12.43 -13.38 30.47
C GLN A 72 -11.23 -13.42 29.51
N LYS A 73 -11.49 -13.70 28.23
CA LYS A 73 -10.51 -13.54 27.14
C LYS A 73 -10.68 -12.13 26.60
N HIS A 74 -9.60 -11.33 26.62
CA HIS A 74 -9.59 -9.97 26.07
C HIS A 74 -9.43 -10.01 24.55
N PHE A 75 -10.12 -9.11 23.83
CA PHE A 75 -10.15 -9.08 22.36
C PHE A 75 -9.74 -7.71 21.82
N CYS A 76 -8.82 -7.69 20.85
CA CYS A 76 -8.60 -6.51 20.02
C CYS A 76 -9.58 -6.53 18.83
N GLY A 77 -10.27 -5.40 18.57
CA GLY A 77 -11.08 -5.08 17.38
C GLY A 77 -11.98 -6.17 16.73
N ARG A 78 -13.30 -5.92 16.59
CA ARG A 78 -14.19 -6.70 15.69
C ARG A 78 -14.76 -5.87 14.54
N ARG A 79 -14.77 -6.45 13.33
CA ARG A 79 -15.36 -5.88 12.11
C ARG A 79 -16.88 -5.70 12.25
N ARG A 80 -17.38 -4.50 11.90
CA ARG A 80 -18.81 -4.16 11.91
C ARG A 80 -19.59 -4.92 10.82
N LYS A 81 -20.73 -5.53 11.19
CA LYS A 81 -21.84 -5.81 10.25
C LYS A 81 -22.48 -4.46 9.87
N SER A 82 -22.72 -4.29 8.56
CA SER A 82 -23.26 -3.09 7.91
C SER A 82 -24.38 -2.40 8.70
N LEU A 83 -24.15 -1.15 9.14
CA LEU A 83 -25.19 -0.26 9.65
C LEU A 83 -25.44 0.86 8.63
N ASN A 84 -26.71 1.07 8.30
CA ASN A 84 -27.20 2.03 7.31
C ASN A 84 -26.71 3.46 7.60
N ARG A 85 -26.11 4.09 6.58
CA ARG A 85 -25.68 5.49 6.58
C ARG A 85 -26.90 6.40 6.40
N SER A 86 -27.17 7.25 7.38
CA SER A 86 -28.01 8.44 7.22
C SER A 86 -27.25 9.51 6.44
N ASN A 87 -27.92 10.10 5.45
CA ASN A 87 -27.41 11.11 4.53
C ASN A 87 -26.79 12.32 5.24
N THR A 88 -25.48 12.46 5.15
CA THR A 88 -24.79 13.75 5.18
C THR A 88 -24.04 13.89 3.86
N LYS A 89 -24.45 14.88 3.06
CA LYS A 89 -23.84 15.19 1.76
C LYS A 89 -22.39 15.61 1.98
N LEU A 90 -21.43 14.71 1.72
CA LEU A 90 -20.04 15.11 1.47
C LEU A 90 -19.95 15.62 0.02
N LYS A 91 -19.50 16.87 -0.14
CA LYS A 91 -19.09 17.40 -1.44
C LYS A 91 -17.71 16.82 -1.84
N PRO A 92 -17.40 16.67 -3.14
CA PRO A 92 -16.06 16.28 -3.60
C PRO A 92 -15.08 17.42 -3.31
N TYR A 93 -13.95 17.11 -2.66
CA TYR A 93 -12.91 18.09 -2.34
C TYR A 93 -11.88 18.17 -3.48
N GLU A 94 -11.65 19.40 -3.95
CA GLU A 94 -10.53 19.80 -4.80
C GLU A 94 -9.20 19.61 -4.06
N TYR A 95 -8.25 18.95 -4.71
CA TYR A 95 -6.86 18.86 -4.28
C TYR A 95 -6.16 20.20 -4.58
N VAL A 96 -5.76 20.92 -3.54
CA VAL A 96 -4.87 22.08 -3.68
C VAL A 96 -3.44 21.57 -3.86
N HIS A 97 -2.88 21.84 -5.03
CA HIS A 97 -1.47 21.63 -5.37
C HIS A 97 -0.54 22.39 -4.40
N LEU A 98 0.45 21.68 -3.84
CA LEU A 98 1.68 22.30 -3.35
C LEU A 98 2.84 21.83 -4.24
N SER A 99 3.64 22.80 -4.69
CA SER A 99 4.66 22.66 -5.71
C SER A 99 5.90 21.87 -5.24
N ARG A 100 6.51 21.22 -6.24
CA ARG A 100 7.67 20.33 -6.22
C ARG A 100 8.92 20.87 -5.50
N SER A 101 9.63 19.95 -4.85
CA SER A 101 11.09 19.87 -4.96
C SER A 101 11.45 18.55 -5.63
N LYS A 102 11.87 18.62 -6.91
CA LYS A 102 12.49 17.49 -7.61
C LYS A 102 13.92 17.34 -7.09
N ARG A 103 14.19 16.26 -6.36
CA ARG A 103 15.52 15.63 -6.35
C ARG A 103 15.29 14.13 -6.58
N SER A 104 16.09 13.59 -7.49
CA SER A 104 16.14 12.20 -7.91
C SER A 104 15.95 11.24 -6.75
N ALA A 105 14.90 10.41 -6.81
CA ALA A 105 14.81 9.20 -6.00
C ALA A 105 15.85 8.20 -6.54
N GLU A 106 17.09 8.30 -6.04
CA GLU A 106 17.95 7.13 -6.02
C GLU A 106 17.25 6.09 -5.14
N LYS A 107 16.67 5.07 -5.79
CA LYS A 107 16.20 3.85 -5.15
C LYS A 107 17.40 3.18 -4.46
N SER A 108 17.71 3.53 -3.22
CA SER A 108 18.42 2.60 -2.35
C SER A 108 17.43 1.52 -1.97
N GLN A 109 17.73 0.26 -2.30
CA GLN A 109 17.26 -0.85 -1.49
C GLN A 109 17.43 -0.44 -0.03
N HIS A 110 16.34 -0.29 0.74
CA HIS A 110 16.40 0.24 2.10
C HIS A 110 17.16 -0.73 3.01
N ASP A 111 18.49 -0.60 2.99
CA ASP A 111 19.46 -1.25 3.87
C ASP A 111 19.73 -0.38 5.13
N GLY A 112 19.00 0.74 5.25
CA GLY A 112 19.01 1.63 6.41
C GLY A 112 17.86 1.32 7.37
N SER A 113 18.07 1.52 8.67
CA SER A 113 17.04 1.37 9.69
C SER A 113 15.94 2.41 9.50
N LEU A 114 14.68 1.99 9.43
CA LEU A 114 13.53 2.88 9.29
C LEU A 114 13.12 3.43 10.65
N VAL A 115 12.77 4.71 10.72
CA VAL A 115 12.41 5.37 11.98
C VAL A 115 10.94 5.78 11.95
N VAL A 116 10.21 5.52 13.04
CA VAL A 116 8.85 6.02 13.24
C VAL A 116 8.89 7.12 14.30
N GLU A 117 8.80 8.37 13.86
CA GLU A 117 8.71 9.53 14.74
C GLU A 117 7.36 9.52 15.46
N THR A 118 7.36 9.28 16.77
CA THR A 118 6.13 9.01 17.53
C THR A 118 5.80 10.16 18.49
N LEU A 119 4.57 10.68 18.36
CA LEU A 119 3.91 11.53 19.36
C LEU A 119 3.16 10.64 20.35
N VAL A 120 3.46 10.78 21.64
CA VAL A 120 2.73 10.08 22.71
C VAL A 120 1.92 11.10 23.50
N VAL A 121 0.64 10.81 23.72
CA VAL A 121 -0.29 11.65 24.47
C VAL A 121 -0.88 10.82 25.60
N ALA A 122 -0.73 11.28 26.84
CA ALA A 122 -1.36 10.66 28.00
C ALA A 122 -2.54 11.53 28.46
N ASP A 123 -3.71 10.93 28.58
CA ASP A 123 -4.89 11.64 29.07
C ASP A 123 -4.84 11.92 30.58
N LYS A 124 -5.77 12.75 31.04
CA LYS A 124 -5.89 13.12 32.46
C LYS A 124 -5.99 11.90 33.38
N LYS A 125 -6.77 10.88 32.98
CA LYS A 125 -6.96 9.67 33.78
C LYS A 125 -5.66 8.87 33.93
N MET A 126 -4.85 8.85 32.88
CA MET A 126 -3.54 8.22 32.88
C MET A 126 -2.58 8.94 33.84
N VAL A 127 -2.55 10.28 33.80
CA VAL A 127 -1.75 11.11 34.72
C VAL A 127 -2.22 10.94 36.18
N GLU A 128 -3.53 10.93 36.42
CA GLU A 128 -4.12 10.69 37.75
C GLU A 128 -3.72 9.31 38.33
N LYS A 129 -3.72 8.28 37.49
CA LYS A 129 -3.49 6.88 37.92
C LYS A 129 -2.03 6.62 38.32
N HIS A 130 -1.06 7.21 37.61
CA HIS A 130 0.38 7.00 37.85
C HIS A 130 1.07 8.12 38.61
N GLY A 131 0.38 9.26 38.80
CA GLY A 131 0.93 10.46 39.42
C GLY A 131 1.81 11.27 38.46
N LYS A 132 1.84 12.60 38.65
CA LYS A 132 2.54 13.54 37.75
C LYS A 132 4.04 13.23 37.60
N ASP A 133 4.70 12.85 38.70
CA ASP A 133 6.15 12.59 38.70
C ASP A 133 6.51 11.21 38.12
N GLY A 134 5.61 10.23 38.25
CA GLY A 134 5.84 8.84 37.85
C GLY A 134 5.40 8.49 36.42
N VAL A 135 4.41 9.21 35.90
CA VAL A 135 3.78 8.89 34.60
C VAL A 135 4.77 8.98 33.43
N THR A 136 5.67 9.95 33.44
CA THR A 136 6.69 10.10 32.38
C THR A 136 7.62 8.90 32.32
N THR A 137 8.18 8.51 33.46
CA THR A 137 9.06 7.33 33.60
C THR A 137 8.34 6.06 33.17
N TYR A 138 7.07 5.91 33.57
CA TYR A 138 6.24 4.78 33.16
C TYR A 138 6.04 4.72 31.64
N ILE A 139 5.64 5.84 31.02
CA ILE A 139 5.41 5.93 29.58
C ILE A 139 6.70 5.64 28.81
N LEU A 140 7.83 6.21 29.21
CA LEU A 140 9.13 5.96 28.56
C LEU A 140 9.56 4.49 28.71
N THR A 141 9.26 3.87 29.85
CA THR A 141 9.50 2.43 30.06
C THR A 141 8.67 1.59 29.08
N VAL A 142 7.37 1.88 28.96
CA VAL A 142 6.47 1.21 28.02
C VAL A 142 6.91 1.41 26.57
N MET A 143 7.27 2.65 26.18
CA MET A 143 7.73 2.94 24.82
C MET A 143 9.07 2.29 24.49
N ASN A 144 9.97 2.13 25.47
CA ASN A 144 11.19 1.35 25.29
C ASN A 144 10.88 -0.13 25.03
N MET A 145 9.90 -0.70 25.74
CA MET A 145 9.41 -2.06 25.47
C MET A 145 8.80 -2.17 24.06
N VAL A 146 8.00 -1.19 23.63
CA VAL A 146 7.45 -1.12 22.25
C VAL A 146 8.58 -1.10 21.23
N SER A 147 9.60 -0.25 21.42
CA SER A 147 10.77 -0.18 20.56
C SER A 147 11.48 -1.54 20.48
N SER A 148 11.61 -2.25 21.61
CA SER A 148 12.18 -3.61 21.63
C SER A 148 11.34 -4.63 20.86
N LEU A 149 10.01 -4.52 20.85
CA LEU A 149 9.14 -5.42 20.09
C LEU A 149 9.27 -5.20 18.57
N PHE A 150 9.42 -3.96 18.12
CA PHE A 150 9.66 -3.64 16.71
C PHE A 150 11.09 -3.91 16.24
N LYS A 151 12.06 -3.99 17.17
CA LYS A 151 13.43 -4.45 16.90
C LYS A 151 13.58 -5.97 16.85
N ASP A 152 12.55 -6.72 17.23
CA ASP A 152 12.60 -8.18 17.17
C ASP A 152 12.70 -8.64 15.71
N GLY A 153 13.70 -9.48 15.41
CA GLY A 153 13.97 -9.92 14.04
C GLY A 153 12.81 -10.65 13.37
N THR A 154 11.85 -11.20 14.12
CA THR A 154 10.71 -11.90 13.51
C THR A 154 9.82 -10.99 12.67
N ILE A 155 9.85 -9.66 12.86
CA ILE A 155 9.10 -8.69 12.04
C ILE A 155 9.64 -8.56 10.61
N GLY A 156 10.92 -8.92 10.39
CA GLY A 156 11.55 -8.97 9.07
C GLY A 156 12.11 -7.65 8.53
N SER A 157 12.06 -6.55 9.27
CA SER A 157 12.64 -5.26 8.88
C SER A 157 13.09 -4.49 10.13
N ASP A 158 14.11 -3.66 10.02
CA ASP A 158 14.63 -2.88 11.16
C ASP A 158 13.80 -1.60 11.34
N ILE A 159 12.79 -1.66 12.21
CA ILE A 159 11.89 -0.55 12.54
C ILE A 159 12.23 0.00 13.92
N ASN A 160 12.64 1.27 13.96
CA ASN A 160 12.95 2.01 15.17
C ASN A 160 11.79 2.92 15.57
N ILE A 161 11.07 2.57 16.64
CA ILE A 161 10.09 3.47 17.24
C ILE A 161 10.82 4.48 18.14
N VAL A 162 10.68 5.77 17.85
CA VAL A 162 11.35 6.87 18.58
C VAL A 162 10.32 7.87 19.05
N VAL A 163 10.31 8.18 20.35
CA VAL A 163 9.44 9.22 20.93
C VAL A 163 10.04 10.60 20.65
N VAL A 164 9.40 11.37 19.77
CA VAL A 164 9.81 12.75 19.43
C VAL A 164 9.07 13.80 20.25
N SER A 165 7.89 13.46 20.78
CA SER A 165 7.11 14.36 21.62
C SER A 165 6.24 13.57 22.61
N LEU A 166 6.16 14.05 23.84
CA LEU A 166 5.31 13.54 24.90
C LEU A 166 4.44 14.67 25.43
N LEU A 167 3.11 14.48 25.40
CA LEU A 167 2.13 15.43 25.92
C LEU A 167 1.36 14.79 27.07
N LEU A 168 1.39 15.42 28.24
CA LEU A 168 0.60 15.02 29.41
C LEU A 168 -0.57 15.99 29.53
N LEU A 169 -1.80 15.49 29.37
CA LEU A 169 -3.01 16.31 29.44
C LEU A 169 -3.47 16.42 30.89
N GLU A 170 -3.34 17.61 31.48
CA GLU A 170 -3.90 17.87 32.81
C GLU A 170 -5.41 18.18 32.76
N GLU A 171 -5.87 18.69 31.61
CA GLU A 171 -7.25 19.04 31.31
C GLU A 171 -7.63 18.56 29.90
N GLU A 172 -8.92 18.47 29.60
CA GLU A 172 -9.40 18.09 28.27
C GLU A 172 -9.19 19.25 27.28
N PRO A 173 -8.28 19.13 26.29
CA PRO A 173 -7.99 20.23 25.40
C PRO A 173 -9.11 20.43 24.38
N THR A 174 -9.27 21.67 23.90
CA THR A 174 -10.29 22.02 22.92
C THR A 174 -10.14 21.18 21.65
N GLY A 175 -11.23 20.55 21.21
CA GLY A 175 -11.25 19.72 19.99
C GLY A 175 -10.84 18.26 20.18
N LEU A 176 -10.47 17.83 21.39
CA LEU A 176 -10.21 16.42 21.71
C LEU A 176 -11.22 15.91 22.74
N LYS A 177 -12.15 15.06 22.30
CA LYS A 177 -13.11 14.40 23.18
C LYS A 177 -12.72 12.94 23.39
N ILE A 178 -12.37 12.58 24.62
CA ILE A 178 -12.01 11.22 25.02
C ILE A 178 -13.20 10.61 25.76
N THR A 179 -13.66 9.45 25.32
CA THR A 179 -14.82 8.75 25.88
C THR A 179 -14.56 7.24 25.98
N HIS A 180 -15.44 6.51 26.67
CA HIS A 180 -15.44 5.05 26.67
C HIS A 180 -15.71 4.42 25.28
N HIS A 181 -16.14 5.18 24.27
CA HIS A 181 -16.38 4.66 22.93
C HIS A 181 -15.09 4.73 22.09
N ALA A 182 -14.49 3.57 21.83
CA ALA A 182 -13.21 3.48 21.14
C ALA A 182 -13.23 4.13 19.74
N ASP A 183 -14.33 3.98 18.99
CA ASP A 183 -14.47 4.56 17.65
C ASP A 183 -14.56 6.09 17.67
N GLN A 184 -15.33 6.66 18.60
CA GLN A 184 -15.44 8.11 18.75
C GLN A 184 -14.13 8.70 19.23
N THR A 185 -13.51 8.11 20.24
CA THR A 185 -12.23 8.57 20.79
C THR A 185 -11.13 8.52 19.73
N LEU A 186 -11.03 7.43 18.96
CA LEU A 186 -10.06 7.32 17.88
C LEU A 186 -10.27 8.42 16.83
N ASN A 187 -11.49 8.59 16.30
CA ASN A 187 -11.75 9.60 15.28
C ASN A 187 -11.43 11.03 15.76
N ASN A 188 -11.82 11.38 16.99
CA ASN A 188 -11.51 12.69 17.58
C ASN A 188 -10.00 12.87 17.74
N PHE A 189 -9.29 11.86 18.25
CA PHE A 189 -7.85 11.92 18.45
C PHE A 189 -7.09 12.05 17.13
N CYS A 190 -7.42 11.24 16.12
CA CYS A 190 -6.82 11.29 14.80
C CYS A 190 -7.01 12.64 14.12
N GLN A 191 -8.18 13.27 14.29
CA GLN A 191 -8.44 14.60 13.76
C GLN A 191 -7.65 15.66 14.54
N TRP A 192 -7.63 15.59 15.87
CA TRP A 192 -6.93 16.55 16.72
C TRP A 192 -5.41 16.53 16.49
N GLN A 193 -4.77 15.36 16.46
CA GLN A 193 -3.32 15.25 16.24
C GLN A 193 -2.92 15.79 14.86
N SER A 194 -3.79 15.67 13.85
CA SER A 194 -3.51 16.14 12.49
C SER A 194 -3.31 17.65 12.40
N ALA A 195 -3.88 18.41 13.36
CA ALA A 195 -3.72 19.86 13.46
C ALA A 195 -2.35 20.26 14.04
N LEU A 196 -1.66 19.34 14.72
CA LEU A 196 -0.32 19.56 15.26
C LEU A 196 0.76 19.47 14.17
N ILE A 197 0.44 18.91 13.00
CA ILE A 197 1.34 18.79 11.85
C ILE A 197 1.17 20.04 10.95
N GLY A 198 2.09 21.00 11.05
CA GLY A 198 2.05 22.28 10.30
C GLY A 198 3.35 23.11 10.37
N LYS A 199 3.38 24.27 9.71
CA LYS A 199 4.59 25.13 9.55
C LYS A 199 5.32 25.49 10.86
N ASN A 200 4.62 25.46 11.99
CA ASN A 200 5.17 25.75 13.34
C ASN A 200 4.99 24.58 14.34
N GLY A 201 4.53 23.40 13.89
CA GLY A 201 4.21 22.25 14.74
C GLY A 201 5.30 21.19 14.76
N LYS A 202 5.34 20.35 15.80
CA LYS A 202 6.28 19.22 15.89
C LYS A 202 5.89 18.11 14.91
N ARG A 203 6.76 17.82 13.96
CA ARG A 203 6.59 16.71 13.01
C ARG A 203 6.61 15.37 13.76
N HIS A 204 5.72 14.47 13.36
CA HIS A 204 5.67 13.08 13.79
C HIS A 204 4.98 12.26 12.69
N ASP A 205 5.35 10.98 12.58
CA ASP A 205 4.79 10.03 11.62
C ASP A 205 3.59 9.29 12.18
N HIS A 206 3.57 9.09 13.51
CA HIS A 206 2.56 8.32 14.22
C HIS A 206 2.18 8.95 15.56
N ALA A 207 0.90 8.91 15.93
CA ALA A 207 0.39 9.42 17.19
C ALA A 207 -0.25 8.32 18.04
N ILE A 208 0.06 8.28 19.34
CA ILE A 208 -0.42 7.28 20.29
C ILE A 208 -1.12 7.98 21.45
N LEU A 209 -2.41 7.70 21.65
CA LEU A 209 -3.14 8.10 22.84
C LEU A 209 -3.14 6.97 23.88
N LEU A 210 -2.71 7.29 25.10
CA LEU A 210 -2.77 6.43 26.27
C LEU A 210 -3.86 6.94 27.20
N THR A 211 -4.83 6.08 27.52
CA THR A 211 -5.96 6.45 28.38
C THR A 211 -6.08 5.53 29.59
N GLY A 212 -6.40 6.11 30.74
CA GLY A 212 -6.80 5.36 31.93
C GLY A 212 -8.27 4.92 31.93
N LEU A 213 -9.03 5.24 30.88
CA LEU A 213 -10.43 4.82 30.73
C LEU A 213 -10.53 3.41 30.17
N ASP A 214 -11.53 2.66 30.64
CA ASP A 214 -11.94 1.36 30.08
C ASP A 214 -12.65 1.60 28.73
N ILE A 215 -12.05 1.18 27.61
CA ILE A 215 -12.56 1.49 26.27
C ILE A 215 -13.36 0.32 25.67
N CYS A 216 -14.47 0.65 25.04
CA CYS A 216 -15.47 -0.31 24.57
C CYS A 216 -15.65 -0.19 23.06
N SER A 217 -15.62 -1.33 22.34
CA SER A 217 -15.87 -1.37 20.89
C SER A 217 -17.34 -1.10 20.52
N TRP A 218 -18.32 -1.51 21.35
CA TRP A 218 -19.74 -1.33 21.06
C TRP A 218 -20.62 -1.31 22.32
N LYS A 219 -21.27 -0.17 22.59
CA LYS A 219 -22.07 0.10 23.81
C LYS A 219 -21.25 -0.01 25.12
N ASN A 220 -21.78 0.49 26.22
CA ASN A 220 -21.06 0.64 27.49
C ASN A 220 -20.73 -0.68 28.22
N GLU A 221 -21.07 -1.86 27.67
CA GLU A 221 -20.77 -3.18 28.26
C GLU A 221 -20.93 -4.29 27.20
N PRO A 222 -20.09 -5.34 27.17
CA PRO A 222 -18.82 -5.51 27.89
C PRO A 222 -17.61 -4.91 27.14
N CYS A 223 -16.71 -4.29 27.90
CA CYS A 223 -15.52 -3.59 27.39
C CYS A 223 -14.30 -4.52 27.50
N ASP A 224 -14.12 -5.36 26.47
CA ASP A 224 -12.98 -6.27 26.37
C ASP A 224 -11.88 -5.75 25.41
N THR A 225 -12.00 -4.50 24.96
CA THR A 225 -11.16 -3.88 23.92
C THR A 225 -10.02 -3.10 24.55
N LEU A 226 -8.78 -3.53 24.32
CA LEU A 226 -7.61 -2.89 24.92
C LEU A 226 -7.03 -1.77 24.06
N GLY A 227 -7.28 -1.79 22.76
CA GLY A 227 -6.75 -0.83 21.81
C GLY A 227 -7.63 -0.71 20.57
N PHE A 228 -7.44 0.38 19.82
CA PHE A 228 -8.14 0.58 18.56
C PHE A 228 -7.30 1.44 17.59
N ALA A 229 -7.27 1.00 16.32
CA ALA A 229 -6.45 1.62 15.28
C ALA A 229 -7.10 1.56 13.88
N PRO A 230 -6.81 2.53 12.99
CA PRO A 230 -7.07 2.39 11.57
C PRO A 230 -6.08 1.41 10.93
N ILE A 231 -6.58 0.55 10.02
CA ILE A 231 -5.70 -0.28 9.20
C ILE A 231 -5.08 0.56 8.08
N SER A 232 -3.77 0.43 7.86
CA SER A 232 -2.98 1.17 6.86
C SER A 232 -2.99 2.68 7.07
N GLY A 233 -2.89 3.10 8.34
CA GLY A 233 -2.87 4.50 8.75
C GLY A 233 -1.49 5.15 8.79
N MET A 234 -0.40 4.38 8.85
CA MET A 234 0.96 4.89 9.07
C MET A 234 1.37 5.94 8.04
N CYS A 235 2.05 7.03 8.41
CA CYS A 235 2.37 8.19 7.55
C CYS A 235 1.16 8.97 6.98
N ASN A 236 -0.09 8.59 7.29
CA ASN A 236 -1.25 9.35 6.86
C ASN A 236 -1.63 10.42 7.90
N LYS A 237 -1.69 11.68 7.47
CA LYS A 237 -2.02 12.83 8.32
C LYS A 237 -3.26 12.65 9.20
N TYR A 238 -4.30 11.97 8.72
CA TYR A 238 -5.59 11.82 9.43
C TYR A 238 -5.84 10.41 9.97
N ARG A 239 -4.93 9.46 9.72
CA ARG A 239 -5.14 8.05 10.06
C ARG A 239 -3.96 7.41 10.79
N SER A 240 -2.81 8.08 10.91
CA SER A 240 -1.65 7.56 11.63
C SER A 240 -1.79 7.79 13.14
N CYS A 241 -2.67 7.02 13.75
CA CYS A 241 -3.10 7.23 15.13
C CYS A 241 -3.56 5.91 15.77
N THR A 242 -3.34 5.76 17.07
CA THR A 242 -3.86 4.66 17.88
C THR A 242 -4.39 5.18 19.21
N ILE A 243 -5.34 4.45 19.79
CA ILE A 243 -5.77 4.65 21.17
C ILE A 243 -5.56 3.34 21.95
N ASN A 244 -5.04 3.44 23.16
CA ASN A 244 -4.63 2.28 23.95
C ASN A 244 -5.02 2.48 25.42
N GLU A 245 -5.72 1.49 25.99
CA GLU A 245 -6.09 1.43 27.40
C GLU A 245 -4.91 1.00 28.27
N ASP A 246 -4.70 1.72 29.37
CA ASP A 246 -3.65 1.41 30.32
C ASP A 246 -3.91 0.14 31.15
N THR A 247 -3.20 -0.92 30.77
CA THR A 247 -3.24 -2.24 31.42
C THR A 247 -1.97 -2.55 32.23
N GLY A 248 -1.16 -1.54 32.57
CA GLY A 248 0.18 -1.74 33.14
C GLY A 248 1.21 -2.02 32.04
N LEU A 249 2.32 -2.68 32.38
CA LEU A 249 3.41 -2.94 31.41
C LEU A 249 2.99 -3.77 30.18
N GLY A 250 1.85 -4.48 30.26
CA GLY A 250 1.24 -5.16 29.11
C GLY A 250 0.79 -4.20 28.00
N LEU A 251 0.61 -2.91 28.30
CA LEU A 251 0.28 -1.84 27.36
C LEU A 251 1.25 -1.79 26.17
N ALA A 252 2.53 -2.14 26.36
CA ALA A 252 3.51 -2.17 25.28
C ALA A 252 3.10 -3.10 24.12
N PHE A 253 2.48 -4.24 24.43
CA PHE A 253 2.02 -5.20 23.44
C PHE A 253 0.78 -4.70 22.71
N THR A 254 -0.14 -4.06 23.43
CA THR A 254 -1.30 -3.39 22.83
C THR A 254 -0.85 -2.31 21.86
N ILE A 255 0.07 -1.43 22.28
CA ILE A 255 0.62 -0.39 21.40
C ILE A 255 1.26 -1.02 20.16
N ALA A 256 2.10 -2.04 20.33
CA ALA A 256 2.74 -2.70 19.19
C ALA A 256 1.70 -3.32 18.22
N HIS A 257 0.65 -3.93 18.75
CA HIS A 257 -0.46 -4.49 17.97
C HIS A 257 -1.22 -3.41 17.18
N GLU A 258 -1.63 -2.32 17.85
CA GLU A 258 -2.38 -1.23 17.23
C GLU A 258 -1.53 -0.44 16.21
N SER A 259 -0.24 -0.27 16.48
CA SER A 259 0.71 0.28 15.50
C SER A 259 0.94 -0.69 14.33
N GLY A 260 0.90 -2.00 14.56
CA GLY A 260 0.89 -3.03 13.51
C GLY A 260 -0.29 -2.87 12.53
N HIS A 261 -1.49 -2.59 13.03
CA HIS A 261 -2.63 -2.24 12.17
C HIS A 261 -2.35 -1.01 11.31
N ASN A 262 -1.68 0.01 11.84
CA ASN A 262 -1.30 1.20 11.06
C ASN A 262 -0.34 0.86 9.91
N PHE A 263 0.52 -0.15 10.06
CA PHE A 263 1.33 -0.71 8.97
C PHE A 263 0.54 -1.59 7.99
N GLY A 264 -0.78 -1.74 8.18
CA GLY A 264 -1.65 -2.54 7.32
C GLY A 264 -1.79 -3.99 7.73
N MET A 265 -1.23 -4.40 8.87
CA MET A 265 -1.34 -5.77 9.36
C MET A 265 -2.79 -6.08 9.75
N VAL A 266 -3.29 -7.23 9.31
CA VAL A 266 -4.56 -7.80 9.75
C VAL A 266 -4.27 -8.90 10.77
N HIS A 267 -5.24 -9.19 11.64
CA HIS A 267 -5.10 -10.26 12.61
C HIS A 267 -4.70 -11.59 11.99
N ASP A 268 -3.83 -12.34 12.67
CA ASP A 268 -3.47 -13.69 12.25
C ASP A 268 -4.71 -14.60 12.22
N GLY A 269 -4.85 -15.39 11.15
CA GLY A 269 -5.97 -16.31 10.93
C GLY A 269 -7.30 -15.65 10.59
N GLU A 270 -7.31 -14.35 10.30
CA GLU A 270 -8.46 -13.63 9.74
C GLU A 270 -8.24 -13.32 8.25
N GLY A 271 -8.49 -14.32 7.40
CA GLY A 271 -8.33 -14.18 5.95
C GLY A 271 -6.89 -14.29 5.44
N ASN A 272 -5.97 -14.74 6.30
CA ASN A 272 -4.58 -15.05 5.97
C ASN A 272 -4.21 -16.46 6.47
N PRO A 273 -3.11 -17.07 5.99
CA PRO A 273 -2.76 -18.46 6.32
C PRO A 273 -2.19 -18.66 7.74
N CYS A 274 -1.95 -17.59 8.49
CA CYS A 274 -1.42 -17.69 9.87
C CYS A 274 -2.50 -18.17 10.85
N ARG A 275 -2.10 -18.67 12.02
CA ARG A 275 -3.04 -19.19 13.03
C ARG A 275 -3.37 -18.16 14.10
N LYS A 276 -4.62 -18.17 14.59
CA LYS A 276 -5.19 -17.17 15.53
C LYS A 276 -4.59 -17.14 16.95
N ALA A 277 -3.75 -18.09 17.37
CA ALA A 277 -3.45 -18.28 18.80
C ALA A 277 -2.04 -18.80 19.11
N GLU A 278 -1.02 -18.40 18.34
CA GLU A 278 0.37 -18.86 18.54
C GLU A 278 1.25 -17.91 19.40
N GLY A 279 0.65 -16.93 20.08
CA GLY A 279 1.40 -15.94 20.85
C GLY A 279 2.13 -14.90 20.00
N ASN A 280 1.66 -14.70 18.78
CA ASN A 280 2.12 -13.61 17.93
C ASN A 280 1.47 -12.28 18.34
N ILE A 281 2.16 -11.18 18.08
CA ILE A 281 1.70 -9.82 18.42
C ILE A 281 0.36 -9.49 17.76
N MET A 282 0.15 -9.84 16.49
CA MET A 282 -1.10 -9.60 15.75
C MET A 282 -2.19 -10.68 15.98
N SER A 283 -2.06 -11.50 17.01
CA SER A 283 -3.14 -12.38 17.46
C SER A 283 -4.35 -11.56 17.96
N PRO A 284 -5.60 -11.91 17.63
CA PRO A 284 -6.80 -11.23 18.15
C PRO A 284 -6.93 -11.24 19.68
N THR A 285 -6.23 -12.18 20.33
CA THR A 285 -6.18 -12.33 21.79
C THR A 285 -4.73 -12.28 22.25
N LEU A 286 -4.44 -11.45 23.25
CA LEU A 286 -3.14 -11.42 23.92
C LEU A 286 -2.96 -12.71 24.72
N SER A 287 -2.22 -13.66 24.16
CA SER A 287 -1.88 -14.92 24.83
C SER A 287 -0.47 -15.29 24.43
N GLY A 288 0.52 -14.82 25.20
CA GLY A 288 1.93 -15.08 24.91
C GLY A 288 2.25 -16.58 24.94
N ASN A 289 3.21 -17.00 24.12
CA ASN A 289 3.67 -18.39 24.11
C ASN A 289 4.83 -18.55 25.11
N ASN A 290 4.50 -18.95 26.34
CA ASN A 290 5.49 -19.09 27.45
C ASN A 290 6.28 -17.79 27.73
N GLY A 291 5.63 -16.63 27.62
CA GLY A 291 6.25 -15.33 27.87
C GLY A 291 7.08 -14.76 26.71
N VAL A 292 7.09 -15.42 25.56
CA VAL A 292 7.72 -14.92 24.34
C VAL A 292 6.63 -14.45 23.36
N PHE A 293 6.87 -13.28 22.77
CA PHE A 293 6.03 -12.70 21.72
C PHE A 293 6.87 -12.46 20.48
N SER A 294 6.31 -12.80 19.33
CA SER A 294 6.95 -12.66 18.02
C SER A 294 5.96 -12.11 17.00
N TRP A 295 6.46 -11.64 15.87
CA TRP A 295 5.65 -11.32 14.71
C TRP A 295 5.48 -12.56 13.84
N SER A 296 4.29 -12.74 13.29
CA SER A 296 4.00 -13.86 12.40
C SER A 296 4.60 -13.63 11.00
N ALA A 297 4.70 -14.69 10.20
CA ALA A 297 5.07 -14.58 8.79
C ALA A 297 4.09 -13.66 8.01
N CYS A 298 2.81 -13.64 8.39
CA CYS A 298 1.80 -12.76 7.78
C CYS A 298 2.02 -11.30 8.18
N SER A 299 2.31 -11.03 9.46
CA SER A 299 2.65 -9.67 9.92
C SER A 299 3.85 -9.11 9.17
N ARG A 300 4.91 -9.92 9.04
CA ARG A 300 6.11 -9.59 8.25
C ARG A 300 5.77 -9.27 6.79
N GLN A 301 4.92 -10.07 6.17
CA GLN A 301 4.50 -9.85 4.79
C GLN A 301 3.73 -8.52 4.64
N TYR A 302 2.78 -8.24 5.53
CA TYR A 302 2.03 -6.98 5.50
C TYR A 302 2.94 -5.76 5.68
N LEU A 303 3.91 -5.82 6.60
CA LEU A 303 4.89 -4.75 6.76
C LEU A 303 5.69 -4.54 5.46
N LYS A 304 6.22 -5.62 4.87
CA LYS A 304 6.95 -5.55 3.60
C LYS A 304 6.09 -4.90 2.50
N GLU A 305 4.82 -5.30 2.39
CA GLU A 305 3.88 -4.73 1.42
C GLU A 305 3.68 -3.23 1.64
N PHE A 306 3.56 -2.77 2.89
CA PHE A 306 3.48 -1.34 3.21
C PHE A 306 4.78 -0.59 2.89
N LEU A 307 5.93 -1.15 3.25
CA LEU A 307 7.24 -0.53 3.02
C LEU A 307 7.53 -0.31 1.53
N ASN A 308 6.97 -1.15 0.66
CA ASN A 308 7.05 -1.00 -0.80
C ASN A 308 6.12 0.09 -1.36
N THR A 309 5.30 0.76 -0.55
CA THR A 309 4.41 1.84 -1.01
C THR A 309 5.07 3.20 -0.90
N ALA A 310 4.70 4.15 -1.76
CA ALA A 310 5.15 5.55 -1.64
C ALA A 310 4.76 6.21 -0.31
N GLN A 311 3.76 5.66 0.40
CA GLN A 311 3.34 6.14 1.72
C GLN A 311 4.42 5.91 2.79
N SER A 312 5.28 4.91 2.65
CA SER A 312 6.33 4.58 3.62
C SER A 312 7.48 5.60 3.66
N SER A 313 7.53 6.54 2.71
CA SER A 313 8.63 7.50 2.58
C SER A 313 8.81 8.42 3.80
N CYS A 314 7.80 8.53 4.67
CA CYS A 314 7.91 9.30 5.92
C CYS A 314 8.87 8.67 6.93
N LEU A 315 9.17 7.37 6.81
CA LEU A 315 9.98 6.63 7.78
C LEU A 315 11.48 6.66 7.49
N VAL A 316 11.87 7.32 6.40
CA VAL A 316 13.24 7.32 5.88
C VAL A 316 14.06 8.47 6.44
N ASP A 317 13.42 9.56 6.88
CA ASP A 317 14.16 10.69 7.41
C ASP A 317 14.57 10.52 8.88
N GLU A 318 15.70 11.12 9.21
CA GLU A 318 16.19 11.13 10.58
C GLU A 318 15.41 12.15 11.43
N PRO A 319 15.13 11.82 12.71
CA PRO A 319 14.36 12.67 13.58
C PRO A 319 15.10 13.98 13.85
N LYS A 320 14.54 15.09 13.36
CA LYS A 320 15.17 16.43 13.43
C LYS A 320 15.23 17.00 14.84
N GLN A 321 14.34 16.53 15.72
CA GLN A 321 14.24 16.97 17.11
C GLN A 321 14.03 15.76 18.01
N LEU A 322 15.14 15.18 18.48
CA LEU A 322 15.07 14.27 19.61
C LEU A 322 14.74 15.09 20.86
N GLY A 323 13.56 14.88 21.43
CA GLY A 323 13.32 15.36 22.80
C GLY A 323 14.40 14.75 23.69
N HIS A 324 15.07 15.56 24.52
CA HIS A 324 16.01 15.07 25.54
C HIS A 324 15.23 14.33 26.65
N PHE A 325 14.66 13.17 26.33
CA PHE A 325 14.03 12.30 27.30
C PHE A 325 15.10 11.40 27.92
N GLN A 326 15.22 11.44 29.24
CA GLN A 326 16.08 10.52 29.97
C GLN A 326 15.32 9.21 30.18
N TYR A 327 15.72 8.19 29.42
CA TYR A 327 15.17 6.84 29.60
C TYR A 327 15.75 6.20 30.87
N PRO A 328 14.97 5.39 31.60
CA PRO A 328 15.47 4.70 32.78
C PRO A 328 16.58 3.71 32.41
N GLU A 329 17.72 3.78 33.10
CA GLU A 329 18.83 2.82 32.92
C GLU A 329 18.49 1.44 33.50
N LYS A 330 17.62 1.41 34.52
CA LYS A 330 17.15 0.17 35.17
C LYS A 330 16.12 -0.54 34.29
N LEU A 331 16.12 -1.88 34.36
CA LEU A 331 15.12 -2.68 33.67
C LEU A 331 13.72 -2.47 34.29
N PRO A 332 12.63 -2.60 33.51
CA PRO A 332 11.28 -2.33 34.00
C PRO A 332 10.93 -3.09 35.28
N GLY A 333 11.32 -4.36 35.41
CA GLY A 333 11.06 -5.21 36.57
C GLY A 333 11.91 -4.90 37.80
N GLN A 334 12.98 -4.10 37.66
CA GLN A 334 13.75 -3.54 38.77
C GLN A 334 13.12 -2.26 39.33
N ILE A 335 12.36 -1.55 38.49
CA ILE A 335 11.62 -0.34 38.87
C ILE A 335 10.24 -0.74 39.41
N TYR A 336 9.62 -1.74 38.81
CA TYR A 336 8.27 -2.21 39.09
C TYR A 336 8.27 -3.70 39.39
N ASP A 337 8.22 -4.05 40.67
CA ASP A 337 8.18 -5.44 41.13
C ASP A 337 6.90 -6.18 40.70
N ALA A 338 6.84 -7.49 40.95
CA ALA A 338 5.71 -8.33 40.55
C ALA A 338 4.38 -7.90 41.20
N ASP A 339 4.43 -7.43 42.46
CA ASP A 339 3.25 -6.92 43.16
C ASP A 339 2.72 -5.64 42.51
N THR A 340 3.61 -4.71 42.13
CA THR A 340 3.26 -3.49 41.40
C THR A 340 2.64 -3.82 40.03
N GLN A 341 3.22 -4.79 39.31
CA GLN A 341 2.67 -5.26 38.05
C GLN A 341 1.27 -5.88 38.22
N CYS A 342 1.07 -6.69 39.27
CA CYS A 342 -0.24 -7.23 39.63
C CYS A 342 -1.25 -6.14 39.99
N LYS A 343 -0.82 -5.14 40.76
CA LYS A 343 -1.62 -3.98 41.16
C LYS A 343 -2.18 -3.24 39.95
N TRP A 344 -1.38 -3.08 38.89
CA TRP A 344 -1.81 -2.40 37.67
C TRP A 344 -2.75 -3.24 36.81
N GLN A 345 -2.51 -4.54 36.68
CA GLN A 345 -3.36 -5.41 35.86
C GLN A 345 -4.70 -5.74 36.52
N PHE A 346 -4.70 -5.91 37.85
CA PHE A 346 -5.82 -6.46 38.60
C PHE A 346 -6.34 -5.53 39.70
N GLY A 347 -5.84 -4.32 39.83
CA GLY A 347 -6.31 -3.33 40.80
C GLY A 347 -5.56 -3.33 42.13
N PRO A 348 -5.85 -2.36 43.02
CA PRO A 348 -4.95 -1.94 44.10
C PRO A 348 -4.64 -3.02 45.16
N LYS A 349 -5.50 -4.03 45.30
CA LYS A 349 -5.33 -5.12 46.28
C LYS A 349 -4.61 -6.35 45.71
N ALA A 350 -4.32 -6.36 44.42
CA ALA A 350 -3.72 -7.50 43.76
C ALA A 350 -2.23 -7.63 44.10
N LYS A 351 -1.80 -8.87 44.33
CA LYS A 351 -0.40 -9.23 44.61
C LYS A 351 0.00 -10.48 43.85
N GLN A 352 1.31 -10.72 43.73
CA GLN A 352 1.85 -11.91 43.10
C GLN A 352 1.43 -13.17 43.84
N CYS A 353 0.99 -14.18 43.07
CA CYS A 353 0.78 -15.52 43.61
C CYS A 353 2.09 -16.25 43.86
N SER A 354 2.26 -16.78 45.08
CA SER A 354 3.44 -17.53 45.53
C SER A 354 3.25 -19.06 45.58
N LEU A 355 2.16 -19.57 44.99
CA LEU A 355 1.82 -21.00 45.04
C LEU A 355 2.74 -21.83 44.12
N SER A 356 3.23 -22.97 44.62
CA SER A 356 4.19 -23.84 43.93
C SER A 356 3.71 -24.46 42.60
N PHE A 357 2.40 -24.46 42.33
CA PHE A 357 1.83 -24.90 41.04
C PHE A 357 1.82 -23.79 39.97
N VAL A 358 2.09 -22.55 40.35
CA VAL A 358 2.14 -21.42 39.43
C VAL A 358 3.48 -21.48 38.70
N LYS A 359 3.41 -21.71 37.38
CA LYS A 359 4.58 -21.74 36.49
C LYS A 359 5.41 -20.46 36.64
N ASP A 360 6.71 -20.58 36.40
CA ASP A 360 7.72 -19.53 36.25
C ASP A 360 7.14 -18.14 35.95
N VAL A 361 7.30 -17.19 36.90
CA VAL A 361 6.78 -15.81 36.83
C VAL A 361 7.26 -15.07 35.59
N CYS A 362 8.41 -15.46 35.04
CA CYS A 362 8.98 -14.91 33.82
C CYS A 362 8.23 -15.37 32.56
N LYS A 363 7.43 -16.43 32.64
CA LYS A 363 6.57 -16.92 31.54
C LYS A 363 5.15 -16.40 31.64
N SER A 364 4.65 -16.26 32.87
CA SER A 364 3.30 -15.74 33.13
C SER A 364 3.22 -15.16 34.54
N LEU A 365 2.80 -13.92 34.66
CA LEU A 365 2.49 -13.28 35.93
C LEU A 365 1.09 -13.71 36.39
N TRP A 366 1.03 -14.34 37.55
CA TRP A 366 -0.21 -14.74 38.20
C TRP A 366 -0.43 -13.93 39.46
N CYS A 367 -1.63 -13.40 39.61
CA CYS A 367 -1.98 -12.45 40.66
C CYS A 367 -3.21 -12.93 41.43
N HIS A 368 -3.27 -12.66 42.73
CA HIS A 368 -4.47 -12.86 43.55
C HIS A 368 -5.01 -11.52 44.04
N ARG A 369 -6.34 -11.34 44.00
CA ARG A 369 -7.03 -10.12 44.47
C ARG A 369 -7.54 -10.26 45.91
N SER A 370 -8.25 -11.35 46.20
CA SER A 370 -8.78 -11.68 47.53
C SER A 370 -9.11 -13.18 47.58
N GLY A 371 -8.74 -13.87 48.67
CA GLY A 371 -8.88 -15.33 48.81
C GLY A 371 -7.75 -16.13 48.15
N HIS A 372 -7.95 -17.44 47.98
CA HIS A 372 -6.94 -18.39 47.48
C HIS A 372 -6.97 -18.60 45.95
N ARG A 373 -7.54 -17.67 45.17
CA ARG A 373 -7.65 -17.79 43.71
C ARG A 373 -6.63 -16.91 43.00
N CYS A 374 -5.86 -17.51 42.10
CA CYS A 374 -4.93 -16.84 41.20
C CYS A 374 -5.55 -16.63 39.82
N GLU A 375 -5.32 -15.46 39.24
CA GLU A 375 -5.77 -15.02 37.92
C GLU A 375 -4.57 -14.55 37.10
N THR A 376 -4.61 -14.69 35.78
CA THR A 376 -3.55 -14.22 34.88
C THR A 376 -4.16 -13.70 33.59
N LYS A 377 -3.47 -12.74 32.95
CA LYS A 377 -3.73 -12.30 31.58
C LYS A 377 -2.73 -12.91 30.57
N PHE A 378 -2.02 -13.98 30.96
CA PHE A 378 -0.98 -14.65 30.16
C PHE A 378 0.17 -13.72 29.71
N MET A 379 0.39 -12.63 30.44
CA MET A 379 1.52 -11.73 30.25
C MET A 379 2.68 -12.17 31.15
N PRO A 380 3.93 -12.24 30.67
CA PRO A 380 5.09 -12.50 31.51
C PRO A 380 5.33 -11.32 32.47
N ALA A 381 6.00 -11.58 33.58
CA ALA A 381 6.58 -10.51 34.37
C ALA A 381 7.67 -9.78 33.59
N ALA A 382 7.83 -8.49 33.87
CA ALA A 382 8.76 -7.66 33.13
C ALA A 382 10.23 -8.07 33.33
N GLU A 383 11.07 -7.72 32.33
CA GLU A 383 12.51 -7.94 32.40
C GLU A 383 13.09 -7.33 33.67
N GLY A 384 13.88 -8.11 34.41
CA GLY A 384 14.50 -7.73 35.67
C GLY A 384 13.67 -8.00 36.93
N THR A 385 12.44 -8.50 36.82
CA THR A 385 11.62 -8.88 37.98
C THR A 385 12.23 -10.06 38.72
N VAL A 386 12.25 -10.00 40.06
CA VAL A 386 12.75 -11.09 40.91
C VAL A 386 11.88 -12.33 40.73
N CYS A 387 12.49 -13.46 40.40
CA CYS A 387 11.79 -14.73 40.16
C CYS A 387 12.23 -15.85 41.11
N GLY A 388 13.21 -15.59 41.96
CA GLY A 388 13.70 -16.50 42.99
C GLY A 388 14.89 -15.89 43.76
N PRO A 389 15.42 -16.61 44.76
CA PRO A 389 16.59 -16.15 45.51
C PRO A 389 17.78 -15.96 44.57
N ASN A 390 18.33 -14.74 44.52
CA ASN A 390 19.39 -14.33 43.60
C ASN A 390 19.10 -14.57 42.10
N MET A 391 17.82 -14.54 41.71
CA MET A 391 17.37 -14.77 40.35
C MET A 391 16.37 -13.71 39.88
N TRP A 392 16.39 -13.43 38.58
CA TRP A 392 15.56 -12.42 37.92
C TRP A 392 15.15 -12.83 36.50
N CYS A 393 14.06 -12.25 36.01
CA CYS A 393 13.50 -12.56 34.71
C CYS A 393 14.29 -11.91 33.58
N ARG A 394 14.78 -12.71 32.64
CA ARG A 394 15.39 -12.25 31.40
C ARG A 394 14.90 -13.08 30.21
N ARG A 395 14.34 -12.43 29.20
CA ARG A 395 13.82 -13.00 27.94
C ARG A 395 12.90 -14.19 28.16
N GLY A 396 11.99 -14.05 29.12
CA GLY A 396 11.02 -15.10 29.47
C GLY A 396 11.56 -16.25 30.33
N GLN A 397 12.80 -16.15 30.83
CA GLN A 397 13.43 -17.16 31.69
C GLN A 397 13.86 -16.59 33.03
N CYS A 398 13.70 -17.39 34.10
CA CYS A 398 14.27 -17.07 35.41
C CYS A 398 15.75 -17.45 35.45
N VAL A 399 16.65 -16.47 35.44
CA VAL A 399 18.12 -16.65 35.41
C VAL A 399 18.78 -16.04 36.64
N ARG A 400 20.08 -16.32 36.87
CA ARG A 400 20.81 -15.73 38.01
C ARG A 400 21.06 -14.23 37.79
N PHE A 401 21.15 -13.45 38.87
CA PHE A 401 21.55 -12.04 38.77
C PHE A 401 22.90 -11.89 38.07
N GLY A 402 23.01 -10.89 37.20
CA GLY A 402 24.17 -10.66 36.34
C GLY A 402 24.15 -11.44 35.03
N ASP A 403 23.34 -12.50 34.92
CA ASP A 403 23.05 -13.16 33.65
C ASP A 403 22.05 -12.31 32.83
N ASN A 404 22.29 -12.19 31.53
CA ASN A 404 21.43 -11.47 30.59
C ASN A 404 20.39 -12.37 29.93
N GLY A 405 20.32 -13.65 30.33
CA GLY A 405 19.44 -14.64 29.73
C GLY A 405 20.05 -15.24 28.46
N PRO A 406 19.26 -16.02 27.69
CA PRO A 406 19.74 -16.64 26.46
C PRO A 406 20.27 -15.58 25.48
N ARG A 407 21.45 -15.80 24.91
CA ARG A 407 22.08 -14.85 23.97
C ARG A 407 21.20 -14.65 22.73
N PRO A 408 21.15 -13.43 22.14
CA PRO A 408 20.43 -13.22 20.89
C PRO A 408 21.00 -14.13 19.81
N VAL A 409 20.14 -14.81 19.09
CA VAL A 409 20.52 -15.57 17.90
C VAL A 409 20.05 -14.77 16.70
N ASN A 410 21.00 -14.16 15.99
CA ASN A 410 20.68 -13.43 14.76
C ASN A 410 20.25 -14.42 13.67
N GLY A 411 19.34 -13.98 12.81
CA GLY A 411 18.90 -14.78 11.68
C GLY A 411 20.01 -15.00 10.65
N GLY A 412 20.03 -16.18 10.07
CA GLY A 412 20.83 -16.49 8.88
C GLY A 412 19.95 -16.86 7.69
N TRP A 413 20.37 -16.43 6.50
CA TRP A 413 19.71 -16.78 5.25
C TRP A 413 19.88 -18.27 4.96
N SER A 414 18.80 -18.93 4.54
CA SER A 414 18.90 -20.21 3.84
C SER A 414 19.62 -20.03 2.49
N ASP A 415 19.98 -21.16 1.89
CA ASP A 415 20.29 -21.18 0.47
C ASP A 415 19.11 -20.65 -0.36
N TRP A 416 19.43 -20.14 -1.55
CA TRP A 416 18.42 -19.74 -2.52
C TRP A 416 17.65 -20.95 -3.02
N SER A 417 16.33 -20.80 -3.16
CA SER A 417 15.48 -21.78 -3.83
C SER A 417 15.88 -21.95 -5.29
N ASP A 418 15.39 -23.00 -5.93
CA ASP A 418 15.33 -23.04 -7.39
C ASP A 418 14.52 -21.86 -7.94
N TRP A 419 14.74 -21.53 -9.21
CA TRP A 419 13.96 -20.51 -9.90
C TRP A 419 12.48 -20.91 -9.96
N SER A 420 11.61 -19.96 -9.65
CA SER A 420 10.16 -20.10 -9.85
C SER A 420 9.84 -20.33 -11.32
N GLN A 421 8.62 -20.82 -11.57
CA GLN A 421 8.06 -20.75 -12.92
C GLN A 421 7.98 -19.29 -13.39
N CYS A 422 8.12 -19.10 -14.69
CA CYS A 422 7.98 -17.77 -15.29
C CYS A 422 6.54 -17.29 -15.11
N SER A 423 6.35 -16.00 -14.80
CA SER A 423 5.01 -15.43 -14.61
C SER A 423 4.16 -15.40 -15.88
N ARG A 424 4.81 -15.50 -17.06
CA ARG A 424 4.20 -15.45 -18.39
C ARG A 424 4.96 -16.35 -19.35
N ASP A 425 4.27 -16.85 -20.37
CA ASP A 425 4.86 -17.69 -21.42
C ASP A 425 5.31 -16.88 -22.66
N CYS A 426 4.97 -15.60 -22.73
CA CYS A 426 5.34 -14.67 -23.80
C CYS A 426 5.21 -13.20 -23.31
N ASP A 427 5.70 -12.24 -24.11
CA ASP A 427 5.71 -10.80 -23.86
C ASP A 427 6.35 -10.41 -22.50
N THR A 428 7.50 -11.00 -22.21
CA THR A 428 8.33 -10.70 -21.02
C THR A 428 7.66 -11.06 -19.70
N GLY A 429 8.00 -12.25 -19.19
CA GLY A 429 7.67 -12.70 -17.84
C GLY A 429 8.81 -12.48 -16.85
N VAL A 430 8.53 -12.78 -15.59
CA VAL A 430 9.48 -12.68 -14.47
C VAL A 430 9.47 -14.00 -13.71
N LYS A 431 10.65 -14.49 -13.36
CA LYS A 431 10.86 -15.58 -12.42
C LYS A 431 11.70 -15.09 -11.26
N TYR A 432 11.62 -15.75 -10.11
CA TYR A 432 12.36 -15.36 -8.92
C TYR A 432 12.97 -16.57 -8.22
N GLN A 433 14.07 -16.35 -7.51
CA GLN A 433 14.52 -17.23 -6.43
C GLN A 433 14.20 -16.55 -5.11
N GLU A 434 13.90 -17.35 -4.09
CA GLU A 434 13.66 -16.86 -2.74
C GLU A 434 14.50 -17.60 -1.72
N ARG A 435 14.79 -16.91 -0.62
CA ARG A 435 15.49 -17.47 0.54
C ARG A 435 14.79 -17.01 1.79
N PHE A 436 14.94 -17.80 2.85
CA PHE A 436 14.24 -17.58 4.11
C PHE A 436 15.25 -17.29 5.21
N CYS A 437 14.92 -16.37 6.11
CA CYS A 437 15.75 -16.09 7.28
C CYS A 437 15.47 -17.11 8.38
N ASN A 438 15.97 -18.32 8.20
CA ASN A 438 15.67 -19.46 9.06
C ASN A 438 16.87 -20.38 9.35
N THR A 439 18.08 -20.01 8.90
CA THR A 439 19.31 -20.82 9.05
C THR A 439 20.40 -20.04 9.81
N PRO A 440 20.24 -19.75 11.12
CA PRO A 440 19.11 -20.10 11.99
C PRO A 440 17.97 -19.06 11.95
N VAL A 441 16.81 -19.39 12.53
CA VAL A 441 15.71 -18.43 12.75
C VAL A 441 16.14 -17.43 13.83
N PRO A 442 15.86 -16.12 13.69
CA PRO A 442 16.10 -15.15 14.74
C PRO A 442 15.40 -15.54 16.05
N GLN A 443 16.12 -15.52 17.17
CA GLN A 443 15.58 -15.83 18.49
C GLN A 443 16.14 -14.89 19.56
N HIS A 444 15.40 -14.75 20.66
CA HIS A 444 15.83 -14.00 21.85
C HIS A 444 16.25 -12.54 21.54
N GLY A 445 15.45 -11.84 20.71
CA GLY A 445 15.75 -10.48 20.27
C GLY A 445 16.93 -10.38 19.29
N GLY A 446 17.25 -11.47 18.58
CA GLY A 446 18.24 -11.45 17.51
C GLY A 446 17.74 -10.69 16.28
N LYS A 447 18.67 -10.12 15.51
CA LYS A 447 18.37 -9.33 14.33
C LYS A 447 17.86 -10.21 13.18
N TYR A 448 17.01 -9.64 12.33
CA TYR A 448 16.65 -10.27 11.06
C TYR A 448 17.82 -10.26 10.07
N CYS A 449 17.74 -11.12 9.06
CA CYS A 449 18.73 -11.20 8.01
C CYS A 449 18.70 -9.92 7.13
N GLN A 450 19.87 -9.37 6.83
CA GLN A 450 20.01 -8.19 5.97
C GLN A 450 20.07 -8.57 4.48
N GLY A 451 19.50 -7.72 3.63
CA GLY A 451 19.42 -7.91 2.18
C GLY A 451 18.10 -8.51 1.67
N SER A 452 18.01 -8.70 0.35
CA SER A 452 16.76 -9.14 -0.29
C SER A 452 16.43 -10.61 0.01
N SER A 453 15.16 -10.89 0.29
CA SER A 453 14.60 -12.25 0.39
C SER A 453 14.28 -12.88 -0.96
N ARG A 454 14.24 -12.07 -2.03
CA ARG A 454 13.97 -12.48 -3.40
C ARG A 454 14.93 -11.81 -4.37
N ILE A 455 15.32 -12.53 -5.40
CA ILE A 455 15.97 -12.00 -6.59
C ILE A 455 15.14 -12.35 -7.80
N TYR A 456 15.10 -11.45 -8.79
CA TYR A 456 14.23 -11.55 -9.95
C TYR A 456 15.05 -11.63 -11.23
N GLN A 457 14.52 -12.34 -12.22
CA GLN A 457 15.10 -12.42 -13.56
C GLN A 457 13.97 -12.43 -14.59
N ILE A 458 14.21 -11.75 -15.72
CA ILE A 458 13.31 -11.79 -16.87
C ILE A 458 13.38 -13.16 -17.55
N CYS A 459 12.23 -13.63 -18.04
CA CYS A 459 12.09 -14.86 -18.81
C CYS A 459 11.05 -14.67 -19.93
N ASN A 460 11.05 -15.56 -20.92
CA ASN A 460 10.05 -15.61 -21.98
C ASN A 460 9.80 -14.26 -22.69
N THR A 461 10.85 -13.74 -23.34
CA THR A 461 10.87 -12.43 -24.01
C THR A 461 10.28 -12.44 -25.43
N GLN A 462 9.95 -13.62 -25.96
CA GLN A 462 9.30 -13.78 -27.25
C GLN A 462 7.94 -13.08 -27.28
N GLY A 463 7.61 -12.47 -28.42
CA GLY A 463 6.32 -11.83 -28.64
C GLY A 463 5.15 -12.81 -28.50
N CYS A 464 4.05 -12.38 -27.90
CA CYS A 464 2.82 -13.18 -27.85
C CYS A 464 2.13 -13.26 -29.23
N PRO A 465 1.34 -14.31 -29.50
CA PRO A 465 0.50 -14.39 -30.70
C PRO A 465 -0.44 -13.17 -30.83
N PRO A 466 -0.74 -12.68 -32.04
CA PRO A 466 -1.56 -11.47 -32.26
C PRO A 466 -2.97 -11.52 -31.66
N SER A 467 -3.51 -12.71 -31.40
CA SER A 467 -4.82 -12.93 -30.77
C SER A 467 -4.79 -12.89 -29.23
N THR A 468 -3.62 -12.69 -28.63
CA THR A 468 -3.45 -12.70 -27.17
C THR A 468 -4.03 -11.43 -26.57
N ILE A 469 -4.86 -11.57 -25.54
CA ILE A 469 -5.46 -10.46 -24.80
C ILE A 469 -4.35 -9.77 -23.98
N ASP A 470 -4.41 -8.44 -23.86
CA ASP A 470 -3.51 -7.67 -23.00
C ASP A 470 -3.46 -8.27 -21.57
N PHE A 471 -2.24 -8.42 -21.04
CA PHE A 471 -2.03 -9.12 -19.78
C PHE A 471 -2.66 -8.40 -18.58
N ARG A 472 -2.72 -7.06 -18.60
CA ARG A 472 -3.41 -6.28 -17.57
C ARG A 472 -4.93 -6.41 -17.72
N ALA A 473 -5.45 -6.44 -18.95
CA ALA A 473 -6.86 -6.69 -19.23
C ALA A 473 -7.32 -8.07 -18.76
N GLN A 474 -6.51 -9.12 -18.95
CA GLN A 474 -6.78 -10.46 -18.44
C GLN A 474 -6.95 -10.46 -16.91
N GLN A 475 -6.07 -9.75 -16.19
CA GLN A 475 -6.14 -9.63 -14.74
C GLN A 475 -7.41 -8.92 -14.26
N CYS A 476 -7.86 -7.85 -14.95
CA CYS A 476 -9.16 -7.23 -14.66
C CYS A 476 -10.31 -8.21 -14.93
N ALA A 477 -10.24 -8.99 -16.01
CA ALA A 477 -11.28 -9.94 -16.39
C ALA A 477 -11.46 -11.08 -15.37
N GLU A 478 -10.43 -11.46 -14.60
CA GLU A 478 -10.52 -12.41 -13.48
C GLU A 478 -11.51 -11.97 -12.39
N TYR A 479 -11.86 -10.68 -12.33
CA TYR A 479 -12.86 -10.13 -11.41
C TYR A 479 -14.27 -10.08 -12.00
N ASN A 480 -14.47 -10.39 -13.28
CA ASN A 480 -15.79 -10.40 -13.90
C ASN A 480 -16.72 -11.43 -13.24
N SER A 481 -16.15 -12.54 -12.77
CA SER A 481 -16.89 -13.61 -12.06
C SER A 481 -16.98 -13.38 -10.55
N LYS A 482 -16.48 -12.25 -10.02
CA LYS A 482 -16.50 -11.93 -8.58
C LYS A 482 -17.47 -10.77 -8.33
N PRO A 483 -18.44 -10.89 -7.40
CA PRO A 483 -19.37 -9.81 -7.13
C PRO A 483 -18.66 -8.64 -6.43
N PHE A 484 -18.73 -7.45 -7.03
CA PHE A 484 -18.28 -6.19 -6.44
C PHE A 484 -19.49 -5.43 -5.91
N ARG A 485 -19.57 -5.28 -4.57
CA ARG A 485 -20.71 -4.64 -3.89
C ARG A 485 -22.08 -5.25 -4.27
N GLY A 486 -22.10 -6.57 -4.51
CA GLY A 486 -23.31 -7.33 -4.83
C GLY A 486 -23.69 -7.38 -6.32
N TRP A 487 -22.88 -6.79 -7.20
CA TRP A 487 -23.11 -6.76 -8.64
C TRP A 487 -21.92 -7.33 -9.40
N TYR A 488 -22.16 -7.82 -10.61
CA TYR A 488 -21.12 -8.27 -11.52
C TYR A 488 -20.90 -7.21 -12.59
N TYR A 489 -19.65 -6.97 -12.93
CA TYR A 489 -19.25 -5.97 -13.92
C TYR A 489 -18.27 -6.60 -14.90
N LYS A 490 -18.26 -6.10 -16.13
CA LYS A 490 -17.20 -6.37 -17.08
C LYS A 490 -16.11 -5.32 -16.91
N TRP A 491 -14.99 -5.75 -16.33
CA TRP A 491 -13.88 -4.89 -15.98
C TRP A 491 -12.89 -4.74 -17.13
N LYS A 492 -12.43 -3.53 -17.37
CA LYS A 492 -11.36 -3.16 -18.30
C LYS A 492 -10.21 -2.45 -17.57
N PRO A 493 -8.97 -2.54 -18.04
CA PRO A 493 -7.84 -1.91 -17.38
C PRO A 493 -7.95 -0.38 -17.43
N TYR A 494 -7.59 0.28 -16.34
CA TYR A 494 -7.53 1.74 -16.23
C TYR A 494 -6.10 2.17 -15.91
N THR A 495 -5.40 2.78 -16.88
CA THR A 495 -3.97 3.13 -16.78
C THR A 495 -3.72 4.63 -16.63
N LYS A 496 -4.77 5.47 -16.60
CA LYS A 496 -4.66 6.92 -16.37
C LYS A 496 -4.48 7.23 -14.88
N VAL A 497 -3.42 6.69 -14.29
CA VAL A 497 -3.04 6.85 -12.89
C VAL A 497 -1.63 7.42 -12.79
N GLU A 498 -1.27 7.94 -11.61
CA GLU A 498 0.10 8.37 -11.32
C GLU A 498 1.10 7.20 -11.50
N GLU A 499 2.34 7.50 -11.87
CA GLU A 499 3.37 6.50 -12.18
C GLU A 499 3.63 5.55 -10.99
N GLU A 500 3.54 6.06 -9.75
CA GLU A 500 3.72 5.28 -8.52
C GLU A 500 2.59 4.27 -8.29
N ASN A 501 1.46 4.44 -8.97
CA ASN A 501 0.25 3.64 -8.79
C ASN A 501 -0.02 2.70 -9.98
N ILE A 502 0.76 2.76 -11.06
CA ILE A 502 0.56 1.99 -12.31
C ILE A 502 0.66 0.46 -12.13
N CYS A 503 1.39 0.02 -11.10
CA CYS A 503 1.56 -1.38 -10.75
C CYS A 503 0.50 -1.91 -9.77
N LYS A 504 -0.51 -1.10 -9.45
CA LYS A 504 -1.78 -1.56 -8.86
C LYS A 504 -2.75 -1.94 -9.96
N LEU A 505 -3.66 -2.86 -9.69
CA LEU A 505 -4.65 -3.30 -10.66
C LEU A 505 -5.87 -2.37 -10.60
N TYR A 506 -5.80 -1.23 -11.29
CA TYR A 506 -6.95 -0.36 -11.51
C TYR A 506 -7.78 -0.86 -12.68
N CYS A 507 -9.08 -1.04 -12.42
CA CYS A 507 -10.04 -1.45 -13.43
C CYS A 507 -11.25 -0.51 -13.43
N THR A 508 -11.78 -0.24 -14.61
CA THR A 508 -13.02 0.49 -14.85
C THR A 508 -14.10 -0.46 -15.37
N ALA A 509 -15.36 -0.21 -15.03
CA ALA A 509 -16.47 -1.02 -15.52
C ALA A 509 -16.90 -0.52 -16.91
N GLU A 510 -17.04 -1.41 -17.89
CA GLU A 510 -17.20 -1.07 -19.31
C GLU A 510 -18.35 -0.08 -19.62
N ASP A 511 -19.43 -0.14 -18.85
CA ASP A 511 -20.63 0.70 -19.04
C ASP A 511 -20.79 1.79 -17.96
N PHE A 512 -19.74 2.07 -17.17
CA PHE A 512 -19.81 3.02 -16.05
C PHE A 512 -18.55 3.87 -15.90
N ASP A 513 -18.73 5.15 -15.55
CA ASP A 513 -17.64 6.13 -15.38
C ASP A 513 -16.91 6.06 -14.02
N PHE A 514 -16.81 4.87 -13.42
CA PHE A 514 -16.03 4.68 -12.20
C PHE A 514 -14.90 3.66 -12.40
N PHE A 515 -13.84 3.83 -11.62
CA PHE A 515 -12.70 2.92 -11.57
C PHE A 515 -12.30 2.65 -10.11
N PHE A 516 -11.77 1.46 -9.86
CA PHE A 516 -11.31 1.04 -8.54
C PHE A 516 -10.03 0.20 -8.67
N ALA A 517 -9.17 0.27 -7.64
CA ALA A 517 -8.09 -0.69 -7.47
C ALA A 517 -8.67 -2.01 -6.96
N LEU A 518 -8.74 -3.02 -7.82
CA LEU A 518 -9.25 -4.36 -7.48
C LEU A 518 -8.18 -5.23 -6.81
N SER A 519 -6.90 -4.89 -6.99
CA SER A 519 -5.75 -5.47 -6.31
C SER A 519 -4.68 -4.41 -6.07
N ASN A 520 -3.95 -4.54 -4.95
CA ASN A 520 -2.82 -3.67 -4.60
C ASN A 520 -1.56 -3.95 -5.45
N LYS A 521 -1.55 -5.03 -6.23
CA LYS A 521 -0.50 -5.34 -7.19
C LYS A 521 -1.04 -6.05 -8.42
N VAL A 522 -0.48 -5.72 -9.58
CA VAL A 522 -0.59 -6.54 -10.80
C VAL A 522 0.37 -7.74 -10.70
N LYS A 523 0.16 -8.75 -11.54
CA LYS A 523 1.08 -9.89 -11.67
C LYS A 523 2.45 -9.44 -12.19
N ASP A 524 3.52 -10.01 -11.67
CA ASP A 524 4.89 -9.67 -12.07
C ASP A 524 5.09 -9.88 -13.58
N GLY A 525 5.76 -8.95 -14.25
CA GLY A 525 5.90 -8.93 -15.71
C GLY A 525 4.78 -8.18 -16.45
N THR A 526 3.85 -7.54 -15.73
CA THR A 526 2.87 -6.64 -16.37
C THR A 526 3.55 -5.34 -16.80
N PRO A 527 3.43 -4.90 -18.08
CA PRO A 527 4.06 -3.66 -18.53
C PRO A 527 3.57 -2.42 -17.78
N CYS A 528 4.48 -1.52 -17.39
CA CYS A 528 4.15 -0.26 -16.70
C CYS A 528 4.58 1.00 -17.43
N SER A 529 5.38 0.90 -18.50
CA SER A 529 5.77 2.05 -19.32
C SER A 529 5.08 2.08 -20.68
N SER A 530 5.03 3.27 -21.27
CA SER A 530 4.59 3.44 -22.67
C SER A 530 5.59 2.91 -23.69
N ASN A 531 6.85 2.74 -23.30
CA ASN A 531 7.90 2.21 -24.17
C ASN A 531 7.86 0.68 -24.25
N GLY A 532 7.04 0.03 -23.42
CA GLY A 532 6.76 -1.40 -23.46
C GLY A 532 7.79 -2.29 -22.77
N PHE A 533 8.92 -1.75 -22.32
CA PHE A 533 9.98 -2.53 -21.68
C PHE A 533 9.80 -2.63 -20.16
N ASP A 534 9.58 -1.51 -19.48
CA ASP A 534 9.45 -1.52 -18.01
C ASP A 534 8.27 -2.36 -17.56
N ILE A 535 8.49 -3.16 -16.52
CA ILE A 535 7.53 -4.13 -16.00
C ILE A 535 7.32 -3.95 -14.49
N CYS A 536 6.14 -4.33 -14.03
CA CYS A 536 5.85 -4.40 -12.61
C CYS A 536 6.49 -5.65 -11.99
N ILE A 537 7.21 -5.47 -10.88
CA ILE A 537 7.74 -6.54 -10.02
C ILE A 537 7.46 -6.18 -8.57
N ASP A 538 6.81 -7.08 -7.84
CA ASP A 538 6.46 -6.91 -6.42
C ASP A 538 5.71 -5.58 -6.13
N GLY A 539 4.85 -5.17 -7.07
CA GLY A 539 4.06 -3.94 -6.99
C GLY A 539 4.78 -2.65 -7.37
N SER A 540 6.06 -2.71 -7.76
CA SER A 540 6.87 -1.56 -8.20
C SER A 540 7.16 -1.63 -9.70
N CYS A 541 7.19 -0.48 -10.38
CA CYS A 541 7.61 -0.40 -11.79
C CYS A 541 9.14 -0.43 -11.85
N GLU A 542 9.69 -1.45 -12.49
CA GLU A 542 11.12 -1.67 -12.64
C GLU A 542 11.59 -1.40 -14.07
N LEU A 543 12.73 -0.71 -14.16
CA LEU A 543 13.34 -0.33 -15.43
C LEU A 543 13.89 -1.56 -16.15
N VAL A 544 13.57 -1.69 -17.44
CA VAL A 544 14.10 -2.78 -18.28
C VAL A 544 14.69 -2.18 -19.55
N GLY A 545 15.93 -2.54 -19.84
CA GLY A 545 16.57 -2.16 -21.11
C GLY A 545 16.00 -2.95 -22.28
N CYS A 546 16.25 -2.48 -23.51
CA CYS A 546 15.88 -3.22 -24.72
C CYS A 546 16.55 -4.60 -24.85
N ASP A 547 17.55 -4.89 -24.02
CA ASP A 547 18.26 -6.16 -23.90
C ASP A 547 17.57 -7.13 -22.94
N TYR A 548 16.38 -6.78 -22.44
CA TYR A 548 15.58 -7.56 -21.50
C TYR A 548 16.33 -7.88 -20.20
N VAL A 549 17.19 -6.98 -19.76
CA VAL A 549 17.92 -7.06 -18.49
C VAL A 549 17.33 -6.06 -17.50
N LEU A 550 16.98 -6.54 -16.30
CA LEU A 550 16.47 -5.70 -15.20
C LEU A 550 17.51 -4.66 -14.80
N GLY A 551 17.10 -3.39 -14.72
CA GLY A 551 17.96 -2.25 -14.38
C GLY A 551 18.91 -1.80 -15.50
N SER A 552 18.87 -2.41 -16.68
CA SER A 552 19.68 -2.01 -17.82
C SER A 552 19.19 -0.68 -18.42
N LYS A 553 20.14 0.18 -18.79
CA LYS A 553 19.87 1.46 -19.50
C LYS A 553 19.97 1.32 -21.02
N ALA A 554 19.97 0.09 -21.53
CA ALA A 554 20.05 -0.16 -22.96
C ALA A 554 18.81 0.38 -23.69
N THR A 555 19.04 1.17 -24.74
CA THR A 555 17.97 1.74 -25.58
C THR A 555 18.04 1.19 -27.00
N LEU A 556 16.90 1.23 -27.69
CA LEU A 556 16.86 0.99 -29.12
C LEU A 556 17.56 2.15 -29.85
N ASP A 557 18.23 1.82 -30.95
CA ASP A 557 18.68 2.80 -31.94
C ASP A 557 17.51 3.27 -32.83
N ALA A 558 17.76 4.18 -33.76
CA ALA A 558 16.72 4.71 -34.66
C ALA A 558 16.16 3.66 -35.63
N CYS A 559 16.87 2.54 -35.82
CA CYS A 559 16.43 1.40 -36.62
C CYS A 559 15.62 0.38 -35.82
N GLY A 560 15.53 0.53 -34.49
CA GLY A 560 14.86 -0.42 -33.61
C GLY A 560 15.75 -1.59 -33.19
N VAL A 561 17.07 -1.48 -33.33
CA VAL A 561 18.04 -2.48 -32.87
C VAL A 561 18.54 -2.09 -31.47
N CYS A 562 18.47 -3.04 -30.53
CA CYS A 562 18.95 -2.78 -29.18
C CYS A 562 20.47 -2.60 -29.15
N LYS A 563 20.94 -1.50 -28.54
CA LYS A 563 22.37 -1.10 -28.55
C LYS A 563 22.94 -1.00 -29.97
N GLY A 564 22.09 -0.71 -30.96
CA GLY A 564 22.50 -0.52 -32.34
C GLY A 564 23.21 0.82 -32.58
N ASP A 565 23.83 0.94 -33.76
CA ASP A 565 24.62 2.08 -34.20
C ASP A 565 23.96 2.84 -35.37
N ASN A 566 22.67 2.58 -35.63
CA ASN A 566 21.89 3.10 -36.76
C ASN A 566 22.32 2.60 -38.16
N SER A 567 23.08 1.51 -38.26
CA SER A 567 23.58 0.98 -39.55
C SER A 567 22.60 0.07 -40.30
N THR A 568 21.52 -0.39 -39.66
CA THR A 568 20.60 -1.42 -40.20
C THR A 568 19.38 -0.85 -40.94
N CYS A 569 19.27 0.48 -41.00
CA CYS A 569 18.19 1.18 -41.66
C CYS A 569 18.69 2.42 -42.40
N LYS A 570 17.86 2.91 -43.31
CA LYS A 570 18.10 4.13 -44.06
C LYS A 570 17.22 5.27 -43.53
N PHE A 571 17.82 6.45 -43.37
CA PHE A 571 17.13 7.66 -42.95
C PHE A 571 16.54 8.39 -44.16
N TYR A 572 15.26 8.73 -44.05
CA TYR A 572 14.52 9.56 -44.98
C TYR A 572 14.16 10.84 -44.25
N LYS A 573 14.56 11.99 -44.81
CA LYS A 573 14.28 13.30 -44.23
C LYS A 573 13.98 14.31 -45.32
N GLY A 574 13.18 15.30 -44.97
CA GLY A 574 12.83 16.37 -45.89
C GLY A 574 12.26 17.59 -45.16
N GLN A 575 12.08 18.64 -45.94
CA GLN A 575 11.42 19.86 -45.51
C GLN A 575 10.31 20.20 -46.47
N TYR A 576 9.24 20.78 -45.93
CA TYR A 576 8.10 21.31 -46.68
C TYR A 576 8.03 22.80 -46.46
N LEU A 577 8.37 23.58 -47.49
CA LEU A 577 8.46 25.04 -47.44
C LEU A 577 7.39 25.72 -48.31
N ASN A 578 6.43 24.94 -48.85
CA ASN A 578 5.40 25.49 -49.71
C ASN A 578 4.41 26.33 -48.89
N HIS A 579 4.19 27.57 -49.34
CA HIS A 579 3.20 28.45 -48.75
C HIS A 579 1.88 28.36 -49.52
N HIS A 580 0.79 28.20 -48.78
CA HIS A 580 -0.56 28.16 -49.35
C HIS A 580 -1.34 29.41 -48.99
N LYS A 581 -2.26 29.81 -49.87
CA LYS A 581 -3.14 30.97 -49.65
C LYS A 581 -4.53 30.56 -49.14
N THR A 582 -4.91 29.31 -49.38
CA THR A 582 -6.21 28.75 -49.00
C THR A 582 -6.07 27.89 -47.75
N ASN A 583 -6.97 28.11 -46.80
CA ASN A 583 -7.06 27.29 -45.60
C ASN A 583 -7.62 25.92 -45.97
N ASP A 584 -6.76 24.92 -46.06
CA ASP A 584 -7.11 23.55 -46.43
C ASP A 584 -6.07 22.57 -45.88
N TYR A 585 -6.32 21.27 -46.06
CA TYR A 585 -5.39 20.20 -45.76
C TYR A 585 -4.41 20.00 -46.91
N TYR A 586 -3.12 20.04 -46.61
CA TYR A 586 -2.06 19.77 -47.58
C TYR A 586 -1.23 18.58 -47.15
N THR A 587 -1.07 17.63 -48.07
CA THR A 587 -0.18 16.49 -47.88
C THR A 587 1.28 16.94 -47.90
N ILE A 588 2.04 16.51 -46.88
CA ILE A 588 3.47 16.82 -46.74
C ILE A 588 4.32 15.61 -47.11
N VAL A 589 4.06 14.45 -46.48
CA VAL A 589 4.82 13.22 -46.75
C VAL A 589 3.96 11.99 -46.48
N THR A 590 4.17 10.95 -47.28
CA THR A 590 3.62 9.61 -47.05
C THR A 590 4.70 8.75 -46.41
N VAL A 591 4.40 8.19 -45.24
CA VAL A 591 5.31 7.34 -44.46
C VAL A 591 4.82 5.89 -44.60
N PRO A 592 5.59 5.01 -45.27
CA PRO A 592 5.16 3.64 -45.57
C PRO A 592 5.18 2.74 -44.33
N GLU A 593 4.43 1.64 -44.40
CA GLU A 593 4.47 0.58 -43.38
C GLU A 593 5.91 0.09 -43.12
N GLY A 594 6.19 -0.32 -41.88
CA GLY A 594 7.52 -0.70 -41.42
C GLY A 594 8.41 0.47 -40.99
N ALA A 595 8.02 1.72 -41.22
CA ALA A 595 8.80 2.88 -40.82
C ALA A 595 8.93 3.03 -39.30
N ARG A 596 10.12 3.45 -38.85
CA ARG A 596 10.50 3.69 -37.46
C ARG A 596 11.02 5.11 -37.27
N SER A 597 11.20 5.51 -36.01
CA SER A 597 11.76 6.83 -35.62
C SER A 597 11.15 8.00 -36.38
N ILE A 598 9.82 8.02 -36.40
CA ILE A 598 9.05 9.00 -37.16
C ILE A 598 9.01 10.29 -36.35
N HIS A 599 9.61 11.33 -36.89
CA HIS A 599 9.59 12.69 -36.36
C HIS A 599 8.94 13.62 -37.37
N PHE A 600 7.96 14.39 -36.93
CA PHE A 600 7.33 15.42 -37.74
C PHE A 600 7.17 16.67 -36.90
N ARG A 601 7.82 17.76 -37.31
CA ARG A 601 7.87 18.99 -36.53
C ARG A 601 7.71 20.21 -37.41
N GLU A 602 7.06 21.22 -36.85
CA GLU A 602 7.01 22.55 -37.41
C GLU A 602 8.36 23.26 -37.23
N LEU A 603 8.79 24.05 -38.23
CA LEU A 603 10.06 24.79 -38.15
C LEU A 603 9.95 26.01 -37.23
N GLN A 604 8.81 26.70 -37.27
CA GLN A 604 8.53 27.86 -36.44
C GLN A 604 7.04 27.89 -36.08
N TYR A 605 6.74 28.28 -34.83
CA TYR A 605 5.38 28.40 -34.31
C TYR A 605 4.44 29.11 -35.30
N SER A 606 3.30 28.47 -35.61
CA SER A 606 2.26 29.07 -36.44
C SER A 606 0.83 28.73 -35.98
N THR A 607 -0.13 29.29 -36.70
CA THR A 607 -1.56 28.98 -36.58
C THR A 607 -2.00 27.72 -37.32
N SER A 608 -1.09 27.05 -38.04
CA SER A 608 -1.38 25.76 -38.71
C SER A 608 -1.32 24.59 -37.73
N TYR A 609 -1.90 23.45 -38.09
CA TYR A 609 -1.96 22.26 -37.24
C TYR A 609 -1.51 21.00 -37.98
N LEU A 610 -0.75 20.12 -37.31
CA LEU A 610 -0.38 18.82 -37.86
C LEU A 610 -1.60 17.90 -37.89
N ALA A 611 -1.73 17.16 -38.98
CA ALA A 611 -2.78 16.18 -39.18
C ALA A 611 -2.18 14.86 -39.68
N VAL A 612 -2.83 13.75 -39.32
CA VAL A 612 -2.41 12.41 -39.73
C VAL A 612 -3.62 11.63 -40.19
N ARG A 613 -3.51 10.97 -41.34
CA ARG A 613 -4.53 10.05 -41.87
C ARG A 613 -3.90 8.84 -42.50
N ASN A 614 -4.70 7.81 -42.78
CA ASN A 614 -4.26 6.73 -43.65
C ASN A 614 -4.53 7.02 -45.14
N ILE A 615 -4.14 6.08 -46.00
CA ILE A 615 -4.36 6.14 -47.45
C ILE A 615 -5.85 6.16 -47.83
N ASN A 616 -6.72 5.58 -46.99
CA ASN A 616 -8.18 5.53 -47.18
C ASN A 616 -8.90 6.80 -46.69
N ARG A 617 -8.16 7.87 -46.38
CA ARG A 617 -8.66 9.16 -45.87
C ARG A 617 -9.34 9.11 -44.50
N LYS A 618 -9.07 8.09 -43.69
CA LYS A 618 -9.45 8.07 -42.27
C LYS A 618 -8.43 8.86 -41.47
N TYR A 619 -8.87 9.92 -40.80
CA TYR A 619 -8.02 10.73 -39.92
C TYR A 619 -7.79 10.05 -38.56
N TYR A 620 -6.55 10.13 -38.09
CA TYR A 620 -6.11 9.68 -36.77
C TYR A 620 -5.77 10.85 -35.83
N LEU A 621 -5.39 12.01 -36.40
CA LEU A 621 -5.07 13.23 -35.69
C LEU A 621 -5.54 14.44 -36.51
N THR A 622 -6.25 15.39 -35.90
CA THR A 622 -6.67 16.68 -36.47
C THR A 622 -7.33 16.52 -37.84
N GLY A 623 -8.52 15.92 -37.87
CA GLY A 623 -9.28 15.65 -39.09
C GLY A 623 -10.63 16.34 -39.14
N GLU A 624 -11.26 16.36 -40.31
CA GLU A 624 -12.66 16.81 -40.46
C GLU A 624 -12.91 18.24 -39.93
N TRP A 625 -11.93 19.15 -40.07
CA TRP A 625 -11.97 20.53 -39.54
C TRP A 625 -12.02 20.62 -38.01
N THR A 626 -11.63 19.55 -37.32
CA THR A 626 -11.47 19.51 -35.85
C THR A 626 -10.00 19.39 -35.47
N ILE A 627 -9.65 19.92 -34.29
CA ILE A 627 -8.27 19.96 -33.77
C ILE A 627 -8.20 19.16 -32.48
N ASP A 628 -7.22 18.25 -32.42
CA ASP A 628 -6.95 17.45 -31.23
C ASP A 628 -6.07 18.19 -30.21
N TRP A 629 -6.28 17.88 -28.93
CA TRP A 629 -5.41 18.37 -27.86
C TRP A 629 -4.09 17.58 -27.80
N PRO A 630 -2.97 18.18 -27.32
CA PRO A 630 -1.71 17.47 -27.11
C PRO A 630 -1.88 16.22 -26.24
N GLY A 631 -1.22 15.13 -26.62
CA GLY A 631 -1.39 13.85 -25.94
C GLY A 631 -0.76 12.67 -26.67
N LYS A 632 -1.01 11.46 -26.14
CA LYS A 632 -0.59 10.19 -26.74
C LYS A 632 -1.74 9.56 -27.51
N PHE A 633 -1.51 9.20 -28.76
CA PHE A 633 -2.49 8.61 -29.68
C PHE A 633 -1.98 7.25 -30.16
N SER A 634 -2.81 6.20 -30.11
CA SER A 634 -2.44 4.86 -30.56
C SER A 634 -3.14 4.53 -31.87
N PHE A 635 -2.37 4.44 -32.96
CA PHE A 635 -2.83 4.08 -34.31
C PHE A 635 -1.67 3.51 -35.13
N ALA A 636 -1.97 2.84 -36.25
CA ALA A 636 -0.97 2.17 -37.11
C ALA A 636 0.02 1.28 -36.32
N GLY A 637 -0.45 0.61 -35.26
CA GLY A 637 0.34 -0.36 -34.48
C GLY A 637 1.34 0.23 -33.50
N THR A 638 1.41 1.56 -33.34
CA THR A 638 2.33 2.23 -32.40
C THR A 638 1.64 3.39 -31.68
N THR A 639 2.31 3.95 -30.67
CA THR A 639 1.88 5.17 -29.99
C THR A 639 2.64 6.39 -30.53
N PHE A 640 1.89 7.40 -30.95
CA PHE A 640 2.37 8.71 -31.35
C PHE A 640 2.22 9.70 -30.17
N ASN A 641 3.27 10.46 -29.90
CA ASN A 641 3.28 11.54 -28.93
C ASN A 641 3.15 12.88 -29.67
N TYR A 642 1.99 13.51 -29.51
CA TYR A 642 1.65 14.79 -30.12
C TYR A 642 1.83 15.92 -29.09
N GLN A 643 2.68 16.89 -29.41
CA GLN A 643 3.04 18.00 -28.53
C GLN A 643 2.79 19.35 -29.20
N ARG A 644 2.07 20.22 -28.50
CA ARG A 644 1.88 21.62 -28.85
C ARG A 644 1.82 22.46 -27.57
N SER A 645 2.49 23.61 -27.56
CA SER A 645 2.41 24.57 -26.45
C SER A 645 2.24 25.97 -27.00
N ALA A 646 1.84 26.93 -26.16
CA ALA A 646 1.55 28.30 -26.59
C ALA A 646 2.76 29.05 -27.19
N GLN A 647 3.99 28.53 -27.04
CA GLN A 647 5.24 29.23 -27.39
C GLN A 647 6.28 28.32 -28.05
N GLN A 648 5.93 27.09 -28.43
CA GLN A 648 6.85 26.15 -29.09
C GLN A 648 6.24 25.62 -30.38
N PRO A 649 7.06 25.32 -31.40
CA PRO A 649 6.59 24.67 -32.62
C PRO A 649 5.93 23.32 -32.32
N GLU A 650 4.93 22.99 -33.12
CA GLU A 650 4.21 21.73 -33.00
C GLU A 650 5.09 20.53 -33.39
N SER A 651 4.95 19.40 -32.70
CA SER A 651 5.68 18.18 -33.03
C SER A 651 4.89 16.90 -32.77
N LEU A 652 5.22 15.89 -33.56
CA LEU A 652 4.67 14.55 -33.50
C LEU A 652 5.82 13.54 -33.58
N TYR A 653 5.87 12.58 -32.66
CA TYR A 653 6.90 11.56 -32.59
C TYR A 653 6.33 10.16 -32.39
N ALA A 654 6.88 9.15 -33.08
CA ALA A 654 6.66 7.75 -32.76
C ALA A 654 7.92 6.91 -32.98
N ALA A 655 8.18 5.95 -32.09
CA ALA A 655 9.29 5.00 -32.23
C ALA A 655 9.06 4.00 -33.38
N GLY A 656 7.81 3.59 -33.62
CA GLY A 656 7.45 2.58 -34.61
C GLY A 656 7.84 1.14 -34.19
N PRO A 657 7.71 0.15 -35.08
CA PRO A 657 7.35 0.30 -36.49
C PRO A 657 5.86 0.53 -36.68
N ILE A 658 5.47 1.26 -37.72
CA ILE A 658 4.06 1.35 -38.12
C ILE A 658 3.65 0.12 -38.94
N ASN A 659 2.43 -0.39 -38.74
CA ASN A 659 1.89 -1.55 -39.46
C ASN A 659 0.91 -1.19 -40.60
N GLU A 660 0.76 0.10 -40.89
CA GLU A 660 -0.06 0.65 -41.96
C GLU A 660 0.64 1.90 -42.50
N THR A 661 0.50 2.19 -43.80
CA THR A 661 1.01 3.43 -44.40
C THR A 661 0.18 4.64 -43.96
N ILE A 662 0.85 5.68 -43.47
CA ILE A 662 0.23 6.93 -43.00
C ILE A 662 0.64 8.11 -43.89
N VAL A 663 -0.20 9.13 -43.91
CA VAL A 663 0.02 10.39 -44.61
C VAL A 663 0.04 11.50 -43.58
N LEU A 664 1.17 12.20 -43.52
CA LEU A 664 1.35 13.39 -42.70
C LEU A 664 0.89 14.60 -43.49
N GLU A 665 -0.04 15.35 -42.91
CA GLU A 665 -0.67 16.53 -43.49
C GLU A 665 -0.54 17.72 -42.55
N VAL A 666 -0.85 18.90 -43.10
CA VAL A 666 -1.03 20.13 -42.34
C VAL A 666 -2.41 20.70 -42.67
N LEU A 667 -3.17 21.06 -41.64
CA LEU A 667 -4.26 22.01 -41.75
C LEU A 667 -3.65 23.40 -41.79
N TYR A 668 -3.46 23.93 -43.00
CA TYR A 668 -2.71 25.17 -43.20
C TYR A 668 -3.59 26.37 -42.86
N GLN A 669 -3.13 27.22 -41.93
CA GLN A 669 -3.79 28.46 -41.57
C GLN A 669 -2.77 29.58 -41.37
N GLY A 670 -3.02 30.72 -42.00
CA GLY A 670 -2.18 31.90 -41.87
C GLY A 670 -0.80 31.72 -42.53
N LYS A 671 0.25 32.25 -41.89
CA LYS A 671 1.62 32.12 -42.38
C LYS A 671 2.32 30.98 -41.64
N ASN A 672 2.94 30.06 -42.38
CA ASN A 672 3.75 28.98 -41.84
C ASN A 672 5.10 28.95 -42.58
N GLU A 673 6.20 28.89 -41.84
CA GLU A 673 7.58 28.89 -42.37
C GLU A 673 8.05 27.49 -42.83
N GLY A 674 7.23 26.46 -42.60
CA GLY A 674 7.40 25.12 -43.10
C GLY A 674 7.51 24.05 -42.02
N PHE A 675 7.68 22.81 -42.48
CA PHE A 675 7.76 21.62 -41.64
C PHE A 675 9.00 20.80 -41.97
N ALA A 676 9.59 20.15 -40.96
CA ALA A 676 10.61 19.14 -41.12
C ALA A 676 10.07 17.77 -40.72
N TRP A 677 10.41 16.75 -41.51
CA TRP A 677 10.03 15.38 -41.23
C TRP A 677 11.23 14.45 -41.41
N GLU A 678 11.25 13.38 -40.63
CA GLU A 678 12.25 12.32 -40.65
C GLU A 678 11.63 10.98 -40.26
N TYR A 679 12.06 9.90 -40.90
CA TYR A 679 11.76 8.52 -40.50
C TYR A 679 12.84 7.57 -41.00
N THR A 680 12.85 6.35 -40.48
CA THR A 680 13.77 5.28 -40.90
C THR A 680 13.03 4.10 -41.51
N LEU A 681 13.64 3.44 -42.49
CA LEU A 681 13.16 2.17 -43.04
C LEU A 681 14.27 1.12 -43.01
N PRO A 682 13.97 -0.13 -42.64
CA PRO A 682 14.96 -1.21 -42.68
C PRO A 682 15.41 -1.45 -44.12
N PHE A 683 16.66 -1.89 -44.29
CA PHE A 683 17.10 -2.40 -45.60
C PHE A 683 16.26 -3.64 -45.96
N SER A 684 15.61 -3.61 -47.12
CA SER A 684 14.85 -4.76 -47.60
C SER A 684 15.83 -5.89 -47.97
N ALA A 685 15.49 -7.14 -47.67
CA ALA A 685 16.27 -8.33 -48.08
C ALA A 685 16.40 -8.47 -49.62
N ASN A 686 15.69 -7.65 -50.41
CA ASN A 686 15.78 -7.57 -51.87
C ASN A 686 16.58 -6.34 -52.39
N GLU A 687 17.22 -5.56 -51.51
CA GLU A 687 18.29 -4.62 -51.89
C GLU A 687 19.68 -5.24 -51.63
N GLU A 688 19.84 -6.55 -51.88
CA GLU A 688 21.16 -7.06 -52.23
C GLU A 688 21.57 -6.44 -53.56
N THR A 689 22.47 -5.46 -53.49
CA THR A 689 23.34 -5.04 -54.59
C THR A 689 22.62 -4.58 -55.87
N THR A 690 21.96 -3.42 -55.82
CA THR A 690 22.37 -2.47 -56.87
C THR A 690 23.73 -1.99 -56.43
N ASP A 691 24.74 -2.64 -56.97
CA ASP A 691 26.10 -2.15 -57.02
C ASP A 691 25.99 -0.67 -57.42
N LYS A 692 26.03 0.24 -56.42
CA LYS A 692 26.48 1.59 -56.67
C LYS A 692 27.85 1.34 -57.24
N LYS A 693 27.97 1.35 -58.58
CA LYS A 693 29.25 1.48 -59.26
C LYS A 693 29.95 2.59 -58.51
N LYS A 694 30.86 2.22 -57.61
CA LYS A 694 31.78 3.14 -57.00
C LYS A 694 32.56 3.63 -58.20
N SER A 695 32.24 4.83 -58.67
CA SER A 695 33.03 5.48 -59.71
C SER A 695 34.34 5.84 -59.02
N PHE A 696 35.29 4.93 -59.08
CA PHE A 696 36.66 5.22 -58.73
C PHE A 696 37.25 6.03 -59.87
N ALA A 697 37.49 7.31 -59.64
CA ALA A 697 38.34 8.12 -60.51
C ALA A 697 39.78 7.94 -60.03
N TRP A 698 40.65 7.44 -60.91
CA TRP A 698 42.08 7.45 -60.66
C TRP A 698 42.56 8.90 -60.66
N VAL A 699 43.09 9.35 -59.53
CA VAL A 699 43.89 10.58 -59.48
C VAL A 699 45.34 10.15 -59.63
N PRO A 700 46.08 10.61 -60.65
CA PRO A 700 47.50 10.32 -60.75
C PRO A 700 48.22 10.99 -59.58
N VAL A 701 48.85 10.18 -58.73
CA VAL A 701 49.73 10.65 -57.66
C VAL A 701 51.15 10.60 -58.23
N TYR A 702 51.69 11.76 -58.58
CA TYR A 702 53.04 11.86 -59.10
C TYR A 702 54.07 11.68 -57.97
N THR A 703 55.15 10.95 -58.23
CA THR A 703 56.31 10.92 -57.33
C THR A 703 56.96 12.30 -57.26
N GLU A 704 57.72 12.58 -56.20
CA GLU A 704 58.57 13.77 -56.18
C GLU A 704 59.55 13.77 -57.37
N CYS A 705 59.83 14.96 -57.91
CA CYS A 705 60.69 15.10 -59.07
C CYS A 705 62.11 14.66 -58.71
N THR A 706 62.76 13.91 -59.60
CA THR A 706 64.11 13.38 -59.35
C THR A 706 65.17 14.46 -59.12
N VAL A 707 64.87 15.72 -59.45
CA VAL A 707 65.77 16.87 -59.27
C VAL A 707 64.99 18.13 -58.90
N THR A 708 65.65 19.04 -58.17
CA THR A 708 65.09 20.32 -57.73
C THR A 708 65.31 21.48 -58.72
N CYS A 709 66.17 21.32 -59.73
CA CYS A 709 66.28 22.23 -60.88
C CYS A 709 66.78 21.49 -62.14
N GLY A 710 66.39 21.96 -63.33
CA GLY A 710 66.65 21.31 -64.62
C GLY A 710 65.53 20.38 -65.11
N GLY A 711 65.76 19.63 -66.20
CA GLY A 711 64.78 18.71 -66.78
C GLY A 711 64.68 17.37 -66.03
N GLY A 712 63.83 17.30 -65.01
CA GLY A 712 63.53 16.08 -64.24
C GLY A 712 62.32 15.29 -64.76
N LYS A 713 62.14 14.06 -64.27
CA LYS A 713 60.96 13.22 -64.57
C LYS A 713 60.20 12.90 -63.28
N GLN A 714 58.88 13.01 -63.34
CA GLN A 714 57.95 12.49 -62.33
C GLN A 714 57.15 11.35 -62.96
N LYS A 715 56.85 10.30 -62.20
CA LYS A 715 55.99 9.20 -62.63
C LYS A 715 54.65 9.28 -61.94
#